data_AF-A0A916RQ32-F1
#
_entry.id   AF-A0A916RQ32-F1
#
_cell.length_a   1.000
_cell.length_b   1.000
_cell.length_c   1.000
_cell.angle_alpha   90.00
_cell.angle_beta   90.00
_cell.angle_gamma   90.00
#
_symmetry.space_group_name_H-M   'P 1'
#
loop_
_entity.id
_entity.type
_entity.pdbx_description
1 polymer ?
#
loop_
_entity_poly.entity_id
_entity_poly.type
_entity_poly.pdbx_seq_one_letter_code
_entity_poly.pdbx_strand_id
1 'polypeptide(L)'
;MTNKRLLLASAPALLMIGAFFALRGSEAWFAQFGSTPESFQTWGRVGLTVPFLTAALIGLLFLFGSKGSLFIQSVGQGVLAGALVPALLGAWFEYGRLVFVGMPADAPLTYLDYFSTGGMIACAFVALFALRVAIKGNAAFGNSAPRRLKGNRAIHGDSNWMDDATAKKLFQASGGIVVGEAYRPDKDSVAAVNFDPRRKETWGRGGAAPLLCFDAGFGSTHGLVFAGSGGFKTTSVVIPTALKFKGSLIVLDPSTEIAPMVSEHRDRNGQKVMTLDPRTPYFGFNVLDWIGQHGNNPEEDIASVAAWLMSEKPRVTSGSDDFFRTMGEQLITAIIADVVLGDNPEADENPDGTTTRERSLRIVRKRLAEPEETLKAKLEELHEQTSSRFVKEVVGPFINMTPQTFSGVYATAAKETHWLSYENYAAIVSGNSFKTDDIADARSTVFINIDLSTLENHPGLARVIIGAFLTAIYNRNGEMTERALFLLDEAARLGYMRIIETARDAGRKYGITLLMLFQSLGQMREAFGGRDATSKWFESASWVSFSAINDPETADYISKRCGTTTVEVGQVSRTSRDMGSSRTRSMQLSQRPLILPHEVTQMRADEQIVLTSGNPPLRCGRAVYFRRPEMLRVVGQNSFQPKE
;
A
#
# COMPACT_ATOMS: atom_id res chain seq x y z
N MET A 1 12.92 13.42 23.29
CA MET A 1 11.53 13.73 23.71
C MET A 1 11.33 15.23 23.61
N THR A 2 10.26 15.72 23.00
CA THR A 2 9.97 17.16 22.87
C THR A 2 9.62 17.78 24.22
N ASN A 3 10.08 19.01 24.51
CA ASN A 3 9.80 19.74 25.77
C ASN A 3 8.31 19.75 26.16
N LYS A 4 7.41 19.78 25.17
CA LYS A 4 5.95 19.69 25.37
C LYS A 4 5.49 18.36 25.99
N ARG A 5 6.09 17.23 25.62
CA ARG A 5 5.78 15.91 26.22
C ARG A 5 6.19 15.86 27.68
N LEU A 6 7.35 16.40 28.00
CA LEU A 6 7.87 16.42 29.36
C LEU A 6 6.97 17.27 30.26
N LEU A 7 6.59 18.46 29.78
CA LEU A 7 5.70 19.37 30.51
C LEU A 7 4.30 18.79 30.72
N LEU A 8 3.71 18.14 29.71
CA LEU A 8 2.40 17.50 29.84
C LEU A 8 2.40 16.22 30.69
N ALA A 9 3.56 15.59 30.87
CA ALA A 9 3.72 14.49 31.82
C ALA A 9 3.96 15.01 33.25
N SER A 10 4.70 16.11 33.44
CA SER A 10 5.05 16.61 34.78
C SER A 10 4.00 17.52 35.40
N ALA A 11 3.32 18.36 34.62
CA ALA A 11 2.35 19.34 35.11
C ALA A 11 1.18 18.72 35.92
N PRO A 12 0.46 17.69 35.43
CA PRO A 12 -0.61 17.08 36.22
C PRO A 12 -0.07 16.43 37.50
N ALA A 13 1.09 15.78 37.45
CA ALA A 13 1.70 15.17 38.62
C ALA A 13 2.03 16.21 39.70
N LEU A 14 2.70 17.30 39.31
CA LEU A 14 3.09 18.38 40.22
C LEU A 14 1.88 19.09 40.83
N LEU A 15 0.83 19.35 40.04
CA LEU A 15 -0.38 20.01 40.54
C LEU A 15 -1.18 19.11 41.49
N MET A 16 -1.31 17.82 41.20
CA MET A 16 -2.00 16.88 42.08
C MET A 16 -1.26 16.70 43.41
N ILE A 17 0.06 16.50 43.35
CA ILE A 17 0.91 16.35 44.54
C ILE A 17 0.95 17.66 45.33
N GLY A 18 1.11 18.79 44.64
CA GLY A 18 1.10 20.11 45.26
C GLY A 18 -0.22 20.43 45.96
N ALA A 19 -1.36 20.14 45.31
CA ALA A 19 -2.68 20.33 45.92
C ALA A 19 -2.90 19.40 47.13
N PHE A 20 -2.43 18.15 47.05
CA PHE A 20 -2.48 17.23 48.17
C PHE A 20 -1.74 17.79 49.39
N PHE A 21 -0.50 18.25 49.22
CA PHE A 21 0.26 18.82 50.34
C PHE A 21 -0.28 20.18 50.83
N ALA A 22 -0.71 21.06 49.91
CA ALA A 22 -1.21 22.38 50.26
C ALA A 22 -2.51 22.36 51.06
N LEU A 23 -3.34 21.32 50.87
CA LEU A 23 -4.61 21.18 51.58
C LEU A 23 -4.51 20.31 52.84
N ARG A 24 -3.34 19.74 53.17
CA ARG A 24 -3.16 19.02 54.44
C ARG A 24 -3.41 19.97 55.62
N GLY A 25 -4.11 19.48 56.64
CA GLY A 25 -4.56 20.31 57.76
C GLY A 25 -5.93 20.96 57.54
N SER A 26 -6.58 20.71 56.40
CA SER A 26 -7.97 21.13 56.16
C SER A 26 -8.94 20.59 57.21
N GLU A 27 -8.61 19.49 57.91
CA GLU A 27 -9.41 19.00 59.03
C GLU A 27 -9.68 20.05 60.11
N ALA A 28 -8.72 20.93 60.42
CA ALA A 28 -8.87 21.94 61.46
C ALA A 28 -9.81 23.07 61.04
N TRP A 29 -9.77 23.44 59.75
CA TRP A 29 -10.66 24.46 59.19
C TRP A 29 -12.08 23.93 59.02
N PHE A 30 -12.24 22.71 58.49
CA PHE A 30 -13.55 22.12 58.31
C PHE A 30 -14.24 21.82 59.64
N ALA A 31 -13.50 21.37 60.67
CA ALA A 31 -14.08 21.10 61.99
C ALA A 31 -14.84 22.30 62.59
N GLN A 32 -14.45 23.54 62.26
CA GLN A 32 -15.10 24.77 62.73
C GLN A 32 -16.56 24.93 62.25
N PHE A 33 -16.98 24.20 61.22
CA PHE A 33 -18.37 24.19 60.75
C PHE A 33 -19.30 23.33 61.64
N GLY A 34 -18.75 22.58 62.60
CA GLY A 34 -19.54 21.81 63.56
C GLY A 34 -20.02 22.65 64.75
N SER A 35 -21.33 22.72 64.96
CA SER A 35 -21.96 23.39 66.11
C SER A 35 -22.12 22.50 67.34
N THR A 36 -21.98 21.18 67.19
CA THR A 36 -22.02 20.16 68.26
C THR A 36 -20.73 19.32 68.28
N PRO A 37 -20.35 18.69 69.41
CA PRO A 37 -19.14 17.86 69.50
C PRO A 37 -19.06 16.74 68.46
N GLU A 38 -20.19 16.08 68.17
CA GLU A 38 -20.27 15.04 67.13
C GLU A 38 -20.13 15.62 65.72
N SER A 39 -20.75 16.78 65.46
CA SER A 39 -20.62 17.46 64.16
C SER A 39 -19.19 18.00 63.93
N PHE A 40 -18.50 18.45 64.97
CA PHE A 40 -17.11 18.93 64.91
C PHE A 40 -16.17 17.80 64.47
N GLN A 41 -16.32 16.61 65.06
CA GLN A 41 -15.54 15.43 64.67
C GLN A 41 -15.87 14.97 63.24
N THR A 42 -17.15 15.00 62.87
CA THR A 42 -17.59 14.60 61.53
C THR A 42 -17.03 15.54 60.46
N TRP A 43 -17.11 16.85 60.67
CA TRP A 43 -16.56 17.85 59.75
C TRP A 43 -15.03 17.80 59.69
N GLY A 44 -14.35 17.56 60.81
CA GLY A 44 -12.90 17.31 60.81
C GLY A 44 -12.51 16.11 59.96
N ARG A 45 -13.26 14.99 60.07
CA ARG A 45 -13.05 13.80 59.23
C ARG A 45 -13.35 14.05 57.76
N VAL A 46 -14.39 14.83 57.45
CA VAL A 46 -14.63 15.30 56.06
C VAL A 46 -13.42 16.07 55.55
N GLY A 47 -12.84 16.95 56.37
CA GLY A 47 -11.62 17.69 56.03
C GLY A 47 -10.41 16.82 55.71
N LEU A 48 -10.28 15.63 56.31
CA LEU A 48 -9.20 14.67 55.98
C LEU A 48 -9.30 14.13 54.54
N THR A 49 -10.50 14.11 53.95
CA THR A 49 -10.73 13.60 52.59
C THR A 49 -10.40 14.61 51.50
N VAL A 50 -10.48 15.90 51.83
CA VAL A 50 -10.38 17.02 50.88
C VAL A 50 -9.09 16.97 50.05
N PRO A 51 -7.89 16.78 50.64
CA PRO A 51 -6.64 16.74 49.87
C PRO A 51 -6.63 15.63 48.80
N PHE A 52 -7.18 14.45 49.15
CA PHE A 52 -7.25 13.31 48.23
C PHE A 52 -8.28 13.55 47.12
N LEU A 53 -9.47 14.04 47.47
CA LEU A 53 -10.53 14.32 46.50
C LEU A 53 -10.14 15.44 45.53
N THR A 54 -9.47 16.50 46.02
CA THR A 54 -8.97 17.57 45.15
C THR A 54 -7.89 17.06 44.21
N ALA A 55 -6.93 16.27 44.69
CA ALA A 55 -5.93 15.65 43.83
C ALA A 55 -6.58 14.74 42.77
N ALA A 56 -7.52 13.88 43.17
CA ALA A 56 -8.26 13.02 42.25
C ALA A 56 -9.06 13.81 41.21
N LEU A 57 -9.73 14.90 41.62
CA LEU A 57 -10.50 15.78 40.74
C LEU A 57 -9.60 16.49 39.71
N ILE A 58 -8.47 17.04 40.15
CA ILE A 58 -7.47 17.64 39.24
C ILE A 58 -7.01 16.60 38.21
N GLY A 59 -6.70 15.38 38.65
CA GLY A 59 -6.34 14.29 37.74
C GLY A 59 -7.40 14.00 36.69
N LEU A 60 -8.67 13.92 37.09
CA LEU A 60 -9.79 13.72 36.16
C LEU A 60 -9.95 14.91 35.19
N LEU A 61 -9.84 16.15 35.65
CA LEU A 61 -9.91 17.34 34.81
C LEU A 61 -8.81 17.32 33.73
N PHE A 62 -7.58 16.94 34.09
CA PHE A 62 -6.50 16.81 33.12
C PHE A 62 -6.76 15.70 32.09
N LEU A 63 -7.23 14.53 32.53
CA LEU A 63 -7.52 13.41 31.64
C LEU A 63 -8.64 13.77 30.65
N PHE A 64 -9.76 14.30 31.13
CA PHE A 64 -10.91 14.65 30.28
C PHE A 64 -10.68 15.92 29.45
N GLY A 65 -9.98 16.92 29.99
CA GLY A 65 -9.61 18.14 29.26
C GLY A 65 -8.59 17.90 28.16
N SER A 66 -7.78 16.84 28.28
CA SER A 66 -6.80 16.43 27.25
C SER A 66 -7.34 15.37 26.29
N LYS A 67 -8.61 14.99 26.38
CA LYS A 67 -9.23 14.01 25.48
C LYS A 67 -9.13 14.51 24.02
N GLY A 68 -8.62 13.67 23.13
CA GLY A 68 -8.35 14.01 21.73
C GLY A 68 -6.94 14.54 21.46
N SER A 69 -6.14 14.82 22.50
CA SER A 69 -4.76 15.26 22.35
C SER A 69 -3.82 14.14 21.88
N LEU A 70 -2.82 14.51 21.07
CA LEU A 70 -1.70 13.63 20.68
C LEU A 70 -0.84 13.18 21.88
N PHE A 71 -0.89 13.91 22.99
CA PHE A 71 -0.08 13.67 24.18
C PHE A 71 -0.87 13.05 25.34
N ILE A 72 -2.07 12.54 25.07
CA ILE A 72 -2.96 11.98 26.11
C ILE A 72 -2.31 10.85 26.90
N GLN A 73 -1.44 10.05 26.29
CA GLN A 73 -0.70 8.99 27.00
C GLN A 73 0.32 9.57 27.99
N SER A 74 1.00 10.66 27.65
CA SER A 74 1.91 11.37 28.55
C SER A 74 1.15 12.03 29.70
N VAL A 75 -0.02 12.62 29.43
CA VAL A 75 -0.93 13.13 30.47
C VAL A 75 -1.39 11.98 31.38
N GLY A 76 -1.71 10.81 30.80
CA GLY A 76 -2.06 9.60 31.55
C GLY A 76 -0.93 9.14 32.49
N GLN A 77 0.32 9.16 32.04
CA GLN A 77 1.49 8.86 32.89
C GLN A 77 1.64 9.88 34.03
N GLY A 78 1.44 11.16 33.73
CA GLY A 78 1.51 12.23 34.73
C GLY A 78 0.42 12.13 35.79
N VAL A 79 -0.83 11.90 35.39
CA VAL A 79 -1.94 11.70 36.33
C VAL A 79 -1.79 10.41 37.12
N LEU A 80 -1.24 9.35 36.52
CA LEU A 80 -0.91 8.11 37.23
C LEU A 80 0.10 8.38 38.36
N ALA A 81 1.20 9.08 38.06
CA ALA A 81 2.19 9.46 39.07
C ALA A 81 1.57 10.37 40.15
N GLY A 82 0.79 11.37 39.74
CA GLY A 82 0.11 12.32 40.63
C GLY A 82 -0.98 11.70 41.51
N ALA A 83 -1.59 10.60 41.10
CA ALA A 83 -2.61 9.87 41.87
C ALA A 83 -2.00 8.83 42.82
N LEU A 84 -0.92 8.17 42.41
CA LEU A 84 -0.25 7.15 43.23
C LEU A 84 0.40 7.75 44.47
N VAL A 85 1.00 8.94 44.38
CA VAL A 85 1.70 9.56 45.52
C VAL A 85 0.75 9.85 46.69
N PRO A 86 -0.40 10.56 46.52
CA PRO A 86 -1.39 10.71 47.58
C PRO A 86 -1.91 9.38 48.11
N ALA A 87 -2.23 8.42 47.24
CA ALA A 87 -2.76 7.12 47.67
C ALA A 87 -1.78 6.34 48.56
N LEU A 88 -0.50 6.27 48.18
CA LEU A 88 0.54 5.56 48.93
C LEU A 88 0.89 6.28 50.24
N LEU A 89 0.99 7.62 50.22
CA LEU A 89 1.23 8.40 51.43
C LEU A 89 0.07 8.31 52.41
N GLY A 90 -1.17 8.35 51.90
CA GLY A 90 -2.36 8.11 52.72
C GLY A 90 -2.30 6.74 53.41
N ALA A 91 -1.96 5.69 52.66
CA ALA A 91 -1.88 4.34 53.21
C ALA A 91 -0.79 4.22 54.27
N TRP A 92 0.35 4.89 54.04
CA TRP A 92 1.43 4.97 55.00
C TRP A 92 1.02 5.70 56.30
N PHE A 93 0.33 6.84 56.17
CA PHE A 93 -0.15 7.59 57.34
C PHE A 93 -1.21 6.83 58.12
N GLU A 94 -2.14 6.17 57.41
CA GLU A 94 -3.17 5.35 58.04
C GLU A 94 -2.56 4.13 58.74
N TYR A 95 -1.58 3.47 58.12
CA TYR A 95 -0.80 2.42 58.76
C TYR A 95 -0.14 2.91 60.05
N GLY A 96 0.53 4.06 60.02
CA GLY A 96 1.11 4.69 61.22
C GLY A 96 0.08 4.96 62.31
N ARG A 97 -1.11 5.44 61.95
CA ARG A 97 -2.23 5.67 62.88
C ARG A 97 -2.72 4.37 63.50
N LEU A 98 -2.88 3.31 62.71
CA LEU A 98 -3.33 1.99 63.19
C LEU A 98 -2.32 1.34 64.13
N VAL A 99 -1.02 1.46 63.83
CA VAL A 99 0.06 1.00 64.72
C VAL A 99 0.04 1.77 66.03
N PHE A 100 -0.15 3.10 65.99
CA PHE A 100 -0.22 3.92 67.19
C PHE A 100 -1.43 3.61 68.08
N VAL A 101 -2.59 3.33 67.49
CA VAL A 101 -3.84 3.01 68.22
C VAL A 101 -3.85 1.57 68.76
N GLY A 102 -2.86 0.75 68.42
CA GLY A 102 -2.74 -0.62 68.95
C GLY A 102 -3.76 -1.58 68.35
N MET A 103 -3.92 -1.57 67.02
CA MET A 103 -4.94 -2.34 66.32
C MET A 103 -4.87 -3.86 66.61
N PRO A 104 -5.96 -4.49 67.07
CA PRO A 104 -6.06 -5.95 67.21
C PRO A 104 -5.99 -6.68 65.86
N ALA A 105 -5.32 -7.83 65.82
CA ALA A 105 -5.12 -8.60 64.57
C ALA A 105 -6.42 -9.22 64.00
N ASP A 106 -7.47 -9.34 64.81
CA ASP A 106 -8.73 -10.00 64.51
C ASP A 106 -9.81 -9.06 63.92
N ALA A 107 -9.63 -7.72 63.98
CA ALA A 107 -10.63 -6.76 63.48
C ALA A 107 -10.03 -5.53 62.76
N PRO A 108 -9.16 -5.70 61.75
CA PRO A 108 -8.44 -4.60 61.10
C PRO A 108 -9.36 -3.55 60.44
N LEU A 109 -10.49 -3.99 59.88
CA LEU A 109 -11.38 -3.13 59.10
C LEU A 109 -12.20 -2.17 59.97
N THR A 110 -12.44 -2.52 61.23
CA THR A 110 -13.24 -1.73 62.17
C THR A 110 -12.51 -0.47 62.64
N TYR A 111 -11.17 -0.49 62.60
CA TYR A 111 -10.33 0.60 63.04
C TYR A 111 -9.94 1.57 61.92
N LEU A 112 -10.23 1.25 60.66
CA LEU A 112 -9.96 2.13 59.52
C LEU A 112 -10.81 3.40 59.59
N ASP A 113 -10.18 4.55 59.30
CA ASP A 113 -10.94 5.77 59.09
C ASP A 113 -11.55 5.74 57.69
N TYR A 114 -12.87 5.52 57.65
CA TYR A 114 -13.62 5.43 56.41
C TYR A 114 -13.48 6.69 55.53
N PHE A 115 -13.24 7.86 56.11
CA PHE A 115 -13.11 9.12 55.37
C PHE A 115 -11.78 9.17 54.62
N SER A 116 -10.64 9.07 55.32
CA SER A 116 -9.32 9.02 54.67
C SER A 116 -9.20 7.82 53.71
N THR A 117 -9.76 6.67 54.08
CA THR A 117 -9.83 5.48 53.22
C THR A 117 -10.63 5.73 51.94
N GLY A 118 -11.77 6.43 52.03
CA GLY A 118 -12.55 6.84 50.87
C GLY A 118 -11.76 7.76 49.91
N GLY A 119 -11.00 8.71 50.46
CA GLY A 119 -10.11 9.58 49.69
C GLY A 119 -8.99 8.80 48.97
N MET A 120 -8.32 7.88 49.68
CA MET A 120 -7.30 7.01 49.10
C MET A 120 -7.84 6.14 47.96
N ILE A 121 -9.02 5.55 48.16
CA ILE A 121 -9.71 4.74 47.15
C ILE A 121 -10.03 5.59 45.91
N ALA A 122 -10.48 6.83 46.07
CA ALA A 122 -10.73 7.73 44.95
C ALA A 122 -9.45 8.00 44.14
N CYS A 123 -8.32 8.28 44.80
CA CYS A 123 -7.02 8.42 44.13
C CYS A 123 -6.60 7.12 43.43
N ALA A 124 -6.80 5.95 44.06
CA ALA A 124 -6.49 4.66 43.45
C ALA A 124 -7.33 4.39 42.19
N PHE A 125 -8.63 4.72 42.20
CA PHE A 125 -9.47 4.63 41.01
C PHE A 125 -9.00 5.56 39.88
N VAL A 126 -8.63 6.79 40.21
CA VAL A 126 -8.04 7.73 39.22
C VAL A 126 -6.71 7.19 38.69
N ALA A 127 -5.86 6.59 39.53
CA ALA A 127 -4.62 5.94 39.11
C ALA A 127 -4.89 4.78 38.15
N LEU A 128 -5.85 3.90 38.44
CA LEU A 128 -6.23 2.80 37.55
C LEU A 128 -6.77 3.30 36.20
N PHE A 129 -7.60 4.34 36.23
CA PHE A 129 -8.09 4.97 35.01
C PHE A 129 -6.97 5.65 34.22
N ALA A 130 -6.06 6.37 34.90
CA ALA A 130 -4.90 7.00 34.29
C ALA A 130 -3.92 5.98 33.69
N LEU A 131 -3.70 4.83 34.34
CA LEU A 131 -2.95 3.69 33.80
C LEU A 131 -3.60 3.18 32.52
N ARG A 132 -4.93 3.02 32.52
CA ARG A 132 -5.67 2.64 31.31
C ARG A 132 -5.49 3.67 30.19
N VAL A 133 -5.48 4.97 30.50
CA VAL A 133 -5.23 6.06 29.53
C VAL A 133 -3.77 6.08 29.06
N ALA A 134 -2.80 5.83 29.93
CA ALA A 134 -1.38 5.76 29.58
C ALA A 134 -1.10 4.62 28.59
N ILE A 135 -1.79 3.48 28.74
CA ILE A 135 -1.66 2.33 27.84
C ILE A 135 -2.48 2.52 26.56
N LYS A 136 -3.78 2.84 26.66
CA LYS A 136 -4.73 2.83 25.53
C LYS A 136 -4.94 4.19 24.86
N GLY A 137 -4.35 5.28 25.38
CA GLY A 137 -4.54 6.64 24.87
C GLY A 137 -6.02 7.04 24.83
N ASN A 138 -6.43 7.68 23.73
CA ASN A 138 -7.80 8.17 23.55
C ASN A 138 -8.86 7.06 23.59
N ALA A 139 -8.51 5.81 23.26
CA ALA A 139 -9.43 4.67 23.34
C ALA A 139 -9.85 4.31 24.78
N ALA A 140 -9.17 4.84 25.80
CA ALA A 140 -9.53 4.61 27.21
C ALA A 140 -10.89 5.23 27.60
N PHE A 141 -11.30 6.32 26.95
CA PHE A 141 -12.54 7.06 27.25
C PHE A 141 -13.83 6.43 26.68
N GLY A 142 -13.71 5.24 26.10
CA GLY A 142 -14.81 4.54 25.43
C GLY A 142 -14.93 4.94 23.96
N ASN A 143 -15.39 3.99 23.15
CA ASN A 143 -15.70 4.22 21.75
C ASN A 143 -17.20 4.55 21.64
N SER A 144 -17.55 5.62 20.95
CA SER A 144 -18.93 5.93 20.55
C SER A 144 -19.44 5.02 19.41
N ALA A 145 -18.56 4.15 18.88
CA ALA A 145 -18.92 3.20 17.85
C ALA A 145 -19.91 2.15 18.39
N PRO A 146 -20.97 1.82 17.62
CA PRO A 146 -21.97 0.86 18.04
C PRO A 146 -21.35 -0.53 18.22
N ARG A 147 -21.84 -1.28 19.22
CA ARG A 147 -21.32 -2.60 19.55
C ARG A 147 -21.70 -3.58 18.43
N ARG A 148 -20.69 -4.19 17.82
CA ARG A 148 -20.87 -5.22 16.78
C ARG A 148 -21.12 -6.58 17.44
N LEU A 149 -22.11 -7.31 16.94
CA LEU A 149 -22.43 -8.67 17.36
C LEU A 149 -21.75 -9.69 16.46
N LYS A 150 -21.55 -10.90 16.97
CA LYS A 150 -20.95 -12.04 16.26
C LYS A 150 -21.77 -13.31 16.49
N GLY A 151 -21.63 -14.29 15.60
CA GLY A 151 -22.25 -15.61 15.71
C GLY A 151 -23.78 -15.54 15.64
N ASN A 152 -24.46 -16.43 16.37
CA ASN A 152 -25.93 -16.61 16.30
C ASN A 152 -26.76 -15.34 16.59
N ARG A 153 -26.15 -14.30 17.20
CA ARG A 153 -26.81 -13.02 17.47
C ARG A 153 -26.71 -12.01 16.31
N ALA A 154 -25.95 -12.33 15.25
CA ALA A 154 -25.67 -11.44 14.13
C ALA A 154 -26.59 -11.71 12.93
N ILE A 155 -27.87 -11.35 13.06
CA ILE A 155 -28.93 -11.64 12.08
C ILE A 155 -28.77 -10.92 10.72
N HIS A 156 -27.98 -9.84 10.65
CA HIS A 156 -27.76 -9.03 9.44
C HIS A 156 -26.34 -9.16 8.86
N GLY A 157 -25.65 -10.25 9.21
CA GLY A 157 -24.26 -10.53 8.86
C GLY A 157 -23.29 -10.30 10.01
N ASP A 158 -22.14 -10.95 9.92
CA ASP A 158 -21.10 -11.02 10.96
C ASP A 158 -19.71 -10.65 10.43
N SER A 159 -19.66 -9.86 9.34
CA SER A 159 -18.40 -9.38 8.76
C SER A 159 -17.56 -8.68 9.82
N ASN A 160 -16.26 -8.97 9.86
CA ASN A 160 -15.33 -8.41 10.83
C ASN A 160 -14.01 -8.04 10.16
N TRP A 161 -13.23 -7.17 10.83
CA TRP A 161 -11.85 -6.93 10.42
C TRP A 161 -10.99 -8.14 10.78
N MET A 162 -10.04 -8.48 9.90
CA MET A 162 -9.01 -9.47 10.15
C MET A 162 -8.26 -9.15 11.44
N ASP A 163 -8.04 -10.15 12.28
CA ASP A 163 -7.22 -10.00 13.48
C ASP A 163 -5.73 -10.07 13.17
N ASP A 164 -4.91 -9.60 14.11
CA ASP A 164 -3.46 -9.50 13.94
C ASP A 164 -2.78 -10.87 13.79
N ALA A 165 -3.32 -11.92 14.41
CA ALA A 165 -2.79 -13.28 14.31
C ALA A 165 -3.00 -13.85 12.90
N THR A 166 -4.21 -13.69 12.35
CA THR A 166 -4.55 -14.09 10.98
C THR A 166 -3.75 -13.28 9.97
N ALA A 167 -3.63 -11.96 10.18
CA ALA A 167 -2.84 -11.08 9.32
C ALA A 167 -1.37 -11.51 9.24
N LYS A 168 -0.73 -11.81 10.38
CA LYS A 168 0.67 -12.27 10.42
C LYS A 168 0.85 -13.68 9.86
N LYS A 169 -0.18 -14.54 9.94
CA LYS A 169 -0.15 -15.87 9.34
C LYS A 169 -0.19 -15.80 7.81
N LEU A 170 -1.05 -14.92 7.26
CA LEU A 170 -1.19 -14.72 5.81
C LEU A 170 -0.05 -13.89 5.22
N PHE A 171 0.41 -12.88 5.96
CA PHE A 171 1.43 -11.93 5.52
C PHE A 171 2.61 -11.93 6.51
N GLN A 172 3.44 -12.95 6.42
CA GLN A 172 4.61 -13.10 7.28
C GLN A 172 5.63 -11.99 7.01
N ALA A 173 6.36 -11.55 8.03
CA ALA A 173 7.36 -10.48 7.88
C ALA A 173 8.55 -10.84 6.95
N SER A 174 8.72 -12.13 6.64
CA SER A 174 9.71 -12.68 5.71
C SER A 174 9.24 -12.72 4.26
N GLY A 175 7.95 -12.50 3.98
CA GLY A 175 7.44 -12.43 2.61
C GLY A 175 8.18 -11.34 1.82
N GLY A 176 8.56 -11.61 0.57
CA GLY A 176 9.35 -10.66 -0.21
C GLY A 176 8.57 -9.40 -0.63
N ILE A 177 7.25 -9.49 -0.73
CA ILE A 177 6.38 -8.42 -1.24
C ILE A 177 5.73 -7.68 -0.08
N VAL A 178 6.04 -6.40 0.12
CA VAL A 178 5.54 -5.65 1.28
C VAL A 178 4.10 -5.17 1.01
N VAL A 179 3.17 -5.64 1.83
CA VAL A 179 1.75 -5.26 1.76
C VAL A 179 1.45 -4.09 2.70
N GLY A 180 2.00 -4.11 3.91
CA GLY A 180 1.75 -3.07 4.92
C GLY A 180 2.42 -3.33 6.26
N GLU A 181 1.84 -2.82 7.33
CA GLU A 181 2.32 -2.99 8.70
C GLU A 181 1.24 -3.55 9.61
N ALA A 182 1.63 -4.41 10.55
CA ALA A 182 0.75 -5.12 11.48
C ALA A 182 0.26 -4.21 12.63
N TYR A 183 -0.42 -3.11 12.29
CA TYR A 183 -1.10 -2.24 13.23
C TYR A 183 -2.28 -1.51 12.58
N ARG A 184 -3.14 -0.94 13.42
CA ARG A 184 -4.39 -0.26 13.06
C ARG A 184 -4.28 1.25 13.33
N PRO A 185 -4.04 2.10 12.31
CA PRO A 185 -3.95 3.55 12.49
C PRO A 185 -5.21 4.16 13.13
N ASP A 186 -6.40 3.66 12.76
CA ASP A 186 -7.69 4.08 13.32
C ASP A 186 -7.91 3.75 14.81
N LYS A 187 -7.09 2.85 15.37
CA LYS A 187 -7.10 2.51 16.80
C LYS A 187 -5.90 3.08 17.56
N ASP A 188 -5.02 3.79 16.89
CA ASP A 188 -3.82 4.37 17.48
C ASP A 188 -4.11 5.73 18.14
N SER A 189 -3.17 6.25 18.93
CA SER A 189 -3.30 7.56 19.57
C SER A 189 -3.45 8.71 18.56
N VAL A 190 -3.02 8.48 17.32
CA VAL A 190 -3.05 9.45 16.22
C VAL A 190 -4.31 9.36 15.35
N ALA A 191 -5.26 8.47 15.64
CA ALA A 191 -6.43 8.22 14.80
C ALA A 191 -7.24 9.47 14.43
N ALA A 192 -7.30 10.48 15.32
CA ALA A 192 -8.06 11.72 15.12
C ALA A 192 -7.26 12.85 14.42
N VAL A 193 -6.00 12.59 14.05
CA VAL A 193 -5.11 13.58 13.43
C VAL A 193 -4.78 13.12 12.02
N ASN A 194 -4.62 14.05 11.08
CA ASN A 194 -4.16 13.73 9.73
C ASN A 194 -2.68 13.34 9.74
N PHE A 195 -2.32 12.35 8.94
CA PHE A 195 -0.93 11.99 8.72
C PHE A 195 -0.19 13.12 8.00
N ASP A 196 0.99 13.51 8.52
CA ASP A 196 1.90 14.45 7.87
C ASP A 196 3.31 13.85 7.87
N PRO A 197 3.89 13.55 6.70
CA PRO A 197 5.21 12.94 6.62
C PRO A 197 6.31 13.83 7.21
N ARG A 198 6.12 15.15 7.30
CA ARG A 198 7.12 16.07 7.88
C ARG A 198 7.08 16.12 9.41
N ARG A 199 6.00 15.65 10.03
CA ARG A 199 5.77 15.75 11.48
C ARG A 199 5.69 14.36 12.12
N LYS A 200 6.80 13.92 12.71
CA LYS A 200 6.94 12.59 13.34
C LYS A 200 5.90 12.33 14.44
N GLU A 201 5.36 13.37 15.07
CA GLU A 201 4.30 13.24 16.09
C GLU A 201 2.99 12.70 15.52
N THR A 202 2.76 12.84 14.20
CA THR A 202 1.54 12.38 13.53
C THR A 202 1.62 10.92 13.09
N TRP A 203 2.80 10.30 13.17
CA TRP A 203 3.05 8.95 12.67
C TRP A 203 2.43 7.90 13.61
N GLY A 204 2.46 8.11 14.93
CA GLY A 204 2.01 7.08 15.87
C GLY A 204 2.94 5.87 15.84
N ARG A 205 2.38 4.66 15.80
CA ARG A 205 3.14 3.38 15.86
C ARG A 205 3.75 2.92 14.54
N GLY A 206 3.30 3.44 13.41
CA GLY A 206 3.82 2.93 12.15
C GLY A 206 5.29 3.30 11.93
N GLY A 207 5.98 2.39 11.27
CA GLY A 207 7.43 2.31 11.21
C GLY A 207 8.06 1.43 12.30
N ALA A 208 7.43 1.31 13.47
CA ALA A 208 7.85 0.41 14.55
C ALA A 208 7.06 -0.92 14.56
N ALA A 209 5.87 -0.95 13.95
CA ALA A 209 5.09 -2.16 13.82
C ALA A 209 5.77 -3.18 12.87
N PRO A 210 5.61 -4.50 13.09
CA PRO A 210 6.10 -5.51 12.16
C PRO A 210 5.54 -5.33 10.75
N LEU A 211 6.33 -5.66 9.74
CA LEU A 211 5.85 -5.67 8.35
C LEU A 211 4.89 -6.84 8.14
N LEU A 212 3.89 -6.60 7.28
CA LEU A 212 3.05 -7.61 6.67
C LEU A 212 3.54 -7.79 5.25
N CYS A 213 4.13 -8.95 4.95
CA CYS A 213 4.65 -9.22 3.63
C CYS A 213 4.04 -10.49 3.04
N PHE A 214 3.71 -10.41 1.76
CA PHE A 214 3.22 -11.53 0.98
C PHE A 214 4.41 -12.29 0.38
N ASP A 215 4.41 -13.60 0.57
CA ASP A 215 5.44 -14.53 0.12
C ASP A 215 5.13 -15.16 -1.24
N ALA A 216 4.06 -14.71 -1.91
CA ALA A 216 3.54 -15.34 -3.13
C ALA A 216 3.15 -16.82 -2.93
N GLY A 217 2.81 -17.24 -1.70
CA GLY A 217 2.52 -18.63 -1.35
C GLY A 217 1.08 -19.10 -1.63
N PHE A 218 0.14 -18.19 -1.89
CA PHE A 218 -1.27 -18.53 -2.12
C PHE A 218 -1.89 -17.75 -3.30
N GLY A 219 -3.09 -18.19 -3.73
CA GLY A 219 -3.86 -17.54 -4.80
C GLY A 219 -3.15 -17.60 -6.16
N SER A 220 -3.33 -16.59 -7.00
CA SER A 220 -2.57 -16.39 -8.25
C SER A 220 -1.15 -15.89 -8.03
N THR A 221 -0.78 -15.53 -6.80
CA THR A 221 0.40 -14.73 -6.43
C THR A 221 0.36 -13.26 -6.82
N HIS A 222 -0.66 -12.79 -7.56
CA HIS A 222 -0.70 -11.41 -8.03
C HIS A 222 -1.27 -10.44 -6.98
N GLY A 223 -0.79 -9.20 -6.99
CA GLY A 223 -1.26 -8.12 -6.14
C GLY A 223 -1.73 -6.91 -6.95
N LEU A 224 -2.83 -6.30 -6.52
CA LEU A 224 -3.32 -5.04 -7.07
C LEU A 224 -3.29 -3.96 -5.99
N VAL A 225 -2.78 -2.78 -6.32
CA VAL A 225 -2.74 -1.65 -5.39
C VAL A 225 -3.40 -0.44 -6.02
N PHE A 226 -4.48 0.02 -5.40
CA PHE A 226 -5.16 1.27 -5.74
C PHE A 226 -4.85 2.31 -4.69
N ALA A 227 -4.24 3.41 -5.12
CA ALA A 227 -3.91 4.51 -4.22
C ALA A 227 -4.01 5.84 -4.94
N GLY A 228 -4.84 6.75 -4.44
CA GLY A 228 -4.95 8.09 -5.02
C GLY A 228 -3.62 8.85 -5.04
N SER A 229 -3.60 10.00 -5.73
CA SER A 229 -2.45 10.91 -5.67
C SER A 229 -2.11 11.27 -4.22
N GLY A 230 -0.82 11.26 -3.88
CA GLY A 230 -0.35 11.41 -2.50
C GLY A 230 -0.59 10.20 -1.59
N GLY A 231 -1.07 9.06 -2.12
CA GLY A 231 -1.30 7.80 -1.39
C GLY A 231 -0.03 6.99 -1.07
N PHE A 232 1.16 7.59 -1.21
CA PHE A 232 2.44 6.99 -0.84
C PHE A 232 2.78 5.67 -1.57
N LYS A 233 2.18 5.38 -2.74
CA LYS A 233 2.41 4.16 -3.55
C LYS A 233 3.88 3.72 -3.59
N THR A 234 4.72 4.57 -4.15
CA THR A 234 6.14 4.31 -4.37
C THR A 234 6.85 4.12 -3.03
N THR A 235 6.62 5.03 -2.10
CA THR A 235 7.29 5.04 -0.79
C THR A 235 6.84 3.92 0.17
N SER A 236 5.66 3.31 0.00
CA SER A 236 5.11 2.35 0.96
C SER A 236 4.89 0.95 0.42
N VAL A 237 4.91 0.77 -0.90
CA VAL A 237 4.80 -0.55 -1.55
C VAL A 237 6.05 -0.81 -2.38
N VAL A 238 6.40 0.11 -3.29
CA VAL A 238 7.45 -0.13 -4.29
C VAL A 238 8.83 -0.21 -3.67
N ILE A 239 9.27 0.84 -2.98
CA ILE A 239 10.58 0.88 -2.31
C ILE A 239 10.72 -0.24 -1.28
N PRO A 240 9.76 -0.44 -0.35
CA PRO A 240 9.86 -1.54 0.62
C PRO A 240 9.94 -2.92 -0.05
N THR A 241 9.17 -3.16 -1.11
CA THR A 241 9.21 -4.43 -1.86
C THR A 241 10.52 -4.60 -2.60
N ALA A 242 11.03 -3.57 -3.26
CA ALA A 242 12.31 -3.63 -3.97
C ALA A 242 13.49 -3.88 -3.02
N LEU A 243 13.41 -3.45 -1.75
CA LEU A 243 14.41 -3.76 -0.73
C LEU A 243 14.29 -5.18 -0.15
N LYS A 244 13.09 -5.77 -0.15
CA LYS A 244 12.81 -7.07 0.51
C LYS A 244 12.78 -8.26 -0.43
N PHE A 245 12.34 -8.06 -1.67
CA PHE A 245 12.14 -9.13 -2.64
C PHE A 245 13.49 -9.66 -3.13
N LYS A 246 13.71 -10.97 -3.00
CA LYS A 246 14.99 -11.62 -3.29
C LYS A 246 15.12 -12.19 -4.71
N GLY A 247 14.01 -12.47 -5.37
CA GLY A 247 14.01 -12.99 -6.74
C GLY A 247 14.27 -11.90 -7.77
N SER A 248 14.12 -12.27 -9.04
CA SER A 248 14.23 -11.32 -10.15
C SER A 248 13.14 -10.25 -10.06
N LEU A 249 13.52 -8.99 -10.21
CA LEU A 249 12.63 -7.85 -10.07
C LEU A 249 12.64 -7.01 -11.35
N ILE A 250 11.49 -6.88 -12.00
CA ILE A 250 11.29 -6.03 -13.17
C ILE A 250 10.40 -4.88 -12.73
N VAL A 251 10.89 -3.65 -12.79
CA VAL A 251 10.20 -2.45 -12.29
C VAL A 251 9.93 -1.49 -13.44
N LEU A 252 8.65 -1.17 -13.71
CA LEU A 252 8.29 0.00 -14.50
C LEU A 252 8.34 1.23 -13.59
N ASP A 253 9.21 2.20 -13.89
CA ASP A 253 9.42 3.40 -13.09
C ASP A 253 9.22 4.69 -13.90
N PRO A 254 7.97 5.19 -14.01
CA PRO A 254 7.67 6.45 -14.67
C PRO A 254 8.24 7.70 -13.98
N SER A 255 8.57 7.59 -12.70
CA SER A 255 9.16 8.69 -11.92
C SER A 255 10.66 8.80 -12.10
N THR A 256 11.32 7.71 -12.49
CA THR A 256 12.78 7.55 -12.55
C THR A 256 13.48 7.74 -11.21
N GLU A 257 12.75 7.62 -10.10
CA GLU A 257 13.23 7.83 -8.73
C GLU A 257 13.50 6.53 -7.97
N ILE A 258 12.98 5.38 -8.44
CA ILE A 258 13.09 4.10 -7.74
C ILE A 258 14.50 3.53 -7.85
N ALA A 259 15.07 3.49 -9.06
CA ALA A 259 16.38 2.87 -9.28
C ALA A 259 17.49 3.50 -8.40
N PRO A 260 17.67 4.84 -8.37
CA PRO A 260 18.68 5.46 -7.50
C PRO A 260 18.51 5.14 -6.00
N MET A 261 17.29 4.87 -5.57
CA MET A 261 16.98 4.60 -4.16
C MET A 261 17.37 3.19 -3.72
N VAL A 262 17.32 2.18 -4.59
CA VAL A 262 17.40 0.77 -4.18
C VAL A 262 18.51 -0.02 -4.88
N SER A 263 19.08 0.47 -5.98
CA SER A 263 20.08 -0.25 -6.78
C SER A 263 21.27 -0.72 -5.95
N GLU A 264 21.88 0.16 -5.14
CA GLU A 264 23.05 -0.21 -4.31
C GLU A 264 22.71 -1.30 -3.28
N HIS A 265 21.52 -1.24 -2.68
CA HIS A 265 21.09 -2.28 -1.74
C HIS A 265 20.89 -3.63 -2.44
N ARG A 266 20.30 -3.62 -3.64
CA ARG A 266 20.06 -4.84 -4.41
C ARG A 266 21.37 -5.45 -4.90
N ASP A 267 22.28 -4.64 -5.42
CA ASP A 267 23.61 -5.06 -5.85
C ASP A 267 24.41 -5.71 -4.72
N ARG A 268 24.46 -5.07 -3.54
CA ARG A 268 25.10 -5.64 -2.33
C ARG A 268 24.49 -6.96 -1.86
N ASN A 269 23.24 -7.24 -2.22
CA ASN A 269 22.56 -8.51 -1.95
C ASN A 269 22.74 -9.54 -3.09
N GLY A 270 23.68 -9.31 -4.01
CA GLY A 270 24.04 -10.24 -5.09
C GLY A 270 23.10 -10.22 -6.30
N GLN A 271 22.35 -9.13 -6.50
CA GLN A 271 21.52 -8.93 -7.69
C GLN A 271 22.31 -8.22 -8.80
N LYS A 272 22.24 -8.71 -10.03
CA LYS A 272 22.67 -7.99 -11.23
C LYS A 272 21.66 -6.88 -11.51
N VAL A 273 22.01 -5.63 -11.20
CA VAL A 273 21.15 -4.46 -11.41
C VAL A 273 21.36 -3.87 -12.80
N MET A 274 20.27 -3.70 -13.53
CA MET A 274 20.20 -3.30 -14.92
C MET A 274 19.19 -2.15 -15.02
N THR A 275 19.54 -1.06 -15.69
CA THR A 275 18.66 0.12 -15.79
C THR A 275 18.55 0.53 -17.25
N LEU A 276 17.33 0.44 -17.76
CA LEU A 276 16.94 0.87 -19.10
C LEU A 276 16.42 2.31 -18.99
N ASP A 277 17.23 3.28 -19.41
CA ASP A 277 16.92 4.71 -19.31
C ASP A 277 17.27 5.43 -20.61
N PRO A 278 16.29 6.06 -21.30
CA PRO A 278 16.55 6.84 -22.52
C PRO A 278 17.52 8.01 -22.36
N ARG A 279 17.81 8.46 -21.15
CA ARG A 279 18.81 9.51 -20.91
C ARG A 279 20.23 8.97 -20.92
N THR A 280 20.39 7.65 -20.74
CA THR A 280 21.68 6.94 -20.78
C THR A 280 21.59 5.74 -21.72
N PRO A 281 21.49 5.97 -23.05
CA PRO A 281 21.11 4.95 -24.02
C PRO A 281 22.22 3.92 -24.34
N TYR A 282 23.31 3.87 -23.57
CA TYR A 282 24.39 2.90 -23.77
C TYR A 282 24.10 1.51 -23.17
N PHE A 283 23.03 1.41 -22.38
CA PHE A 283 22.62 0.18 -21.71
C PHE A 283 21.27 -0.30 -22.24
N GLY A 284 21.26 -1.42 -22.95
CA GLY A 284 20.08 -1.96 -23.62
C GLY A 284 20.20 -3.44 -23.94
N PHE A 285 19.11 -4.05 -24.39
CA PHE A 285 19.05 -5.44 -24.82
C PHE A 285 18.33 -5.55 -26.15
N ASN A 286 18.43 -6.69 -26.82
CA ASN A 286 17.74 -6.92 -28.07
C ASN A 286 16.40 -7.60 -27.81
N VAL A 287 15.31 -6.86 -27.99
CA VAL A 287 13.93 -7.36 -27.82
C VAL A 287 13.60 -8.53 -28.74
N LEU A 288 14.36 -8.76 -29.82
CA LEU A 288 14.14 -9.88 -30.74
C LEU A 288 14.96 -11.13 -30.39
N ASP A 289 15.84 -11.09 -29.39
CA ASP A 289 16.80 -12.18 -29.14
C ASP A 289 16.16 -13.49 -28.66
N TRP A 290 14.96 -13.44 -28.06
CA TRP A 290 14.22 -14.58 -27.51
C TRP A 290 13.40 -15.36 -28.55
N ILE A 291 13.22 -14.80 -29.76
CA ILE A 291 12.39 -15.40 -30.80
C ILE A 291 12.93 -16.78 -31.19
N GLY A 292 12.06 -17.79 -31.20
CA GLY A 292 12.42 -19.17 -31.58
C GLY A 292 13.27 -19.92 -30.55
N GLN A 293 13.52 -19.33 -29.38
CA GLN A 293 14.23 -20.02 -28.31
C GLN A 293 13.33 -21.05 -27.61
N HIS A 294 13.96 -22.01 -26.91
CA HIS A 294 13.27 -23.04 -26.10
C HIS A 294 12.23 -23.87 -26.87
N GLY A 295 12.38 -24.00 -28.20
CA GLY A 295 11.50 -24.82 -29.04
C GLY A 295 10.18 -24.15 -29.44
N ASN A 296 10.01 -22.87 -29.16
CA ASN A 296 8.86 -22.10 -29.66
C ASN A 296 8.88 -21.92 -31.18
N ASN A 297 7.71 -21.67 -31.75
CA ASN A 297 7.57 -21.29 -33.16
C ASN A 297 7.97 -19.81 -33.34
N PRO A 298 9.05 -19.50 -34.08
CA PRO A 298 9.45 -18.12 -34.36
C PRO A 298 8.33 -17.27 -34.97
N GLU A 299 7.44 -17.88 -35.75
CA GLU A 299 6.35 -17.20 -36.46
C GLU A 299 5.33 -16.56 -35.49
N GLU A 300 4.95 -17.28 -34.43
CA GLU A 300 4.03 -16.79 -33.40
C GLU A 300 4.69 -15.73 -32.51
N ASP A 301 5.98 -15.91 -32.23
CA ASP A 301 6.79 -14.97 -31.46
C ASP A 301 6.90 -13.61 -32.21
N ILE A 302 7.13 -13.64 -33.52
CA ILE A 302 7.18 -12.45 -34.39
C ILE A 302 5.86 -11.68 -34.36
N ALA A 303 4.73 -12.37 -34.50
CA ALA A 303 3.40 -11.74 -34.43
C ALA A 303 3.16 -11.07 -33.06
N SER A 304 3.66 -11.67 -31.98
CA SER A 304 3.54 -11.10 -30.63
C SER A 304 4.30 -9.78 -30.49
N VAL A 305 5.51 -9.68 -31.06
CA VAL A 305 6.28 -8.42 -31.05
C VAL A 305 5.57 -7.33 -31.84
N ALA A 306 5.01 -7.65 -33.02
CA ALA A 306 4.26 -6.71 -33.84
C ALA A 306 3.02 -6.15 -33.10
N ALA A 307 2.28 -7.01 -32.40
CA ALA A 307 1.12 -6.61 -31.61
C ALA A 307 1.48 -5.62 -30.48
N TRP A 308 2.65 -5.79 -29.84
CA TRP A 308 3.14 -4.87 -28.81
C TRP A 308 3.53 -3.50 -29.37
N LEU A 309 4.04 -3.44 -30.60
CA LEU A 309 4.37 -2.19 -31.31
C LEU A 309 3.11 -1.39 -31.69
N MET A 310 2.08 -2.05 -32.22
CA MET A 310 0.85 -1.42 -32.74
C MET A 310 -0.18 -1.02 -31.68
N SER A 311 0.13 -1.23 -30.39
CA SER A 311 -0.76 -1.00 -29.25
C SER A 311 -2.13 -1.69 -29.37
N GLU A 312 -2.27 -2.91 -28.85
CA GLU A 312 -3.57 -3.61 -28.78
C GLU A 312 -4.67 -2.76 -28.11
N LYS A 313 -5.91 -2.83 -28.64
CA LYS A 313 -7.10 -2.21 -28.04
C LYS A 313 -8.11 -3.28 -27.61
N PRO A 314 -8.80 -3.12 -26.47
CA PRO A 314 -9.79 -4.08 -25.99
C PRO A 314 -11.15 -4.01 -26.71
N ARG A 315 -11.39 -2.99 -27.56
CA ARG A 315 -12.63 -2.83 -28.34
C ARG A 315 -12.34 -2.37 -29.76
N VAL A 316 -13.13 -2.92 -30.69
CA VAL A 316 -13.16 -2.57 -32.12
C VAL A 316 -13.63 -1.11 -32.27
N THR A 317 -12.80 -0.28 -32.88
CA THR A 317 -13.18 1.08 -33.32
C THR A 317 -13.84 0.99 -34.71
N SER A 318 -14.39 2.08 -35.26
CA SER A 318 -14.97 2.14 -36.61
C SER A 318 -14.22 1.29 -37.65
N GLY A 319 -14.94 0.49 -38.46
CA GLY A 319 -14.36 -0.59 -39.27
C GLY A 319 -13.24 -0.21 -40.25
N SER A 320 -13.18 1.05 -40.70
CA SER A 320 -12.09 1.54 -41.56
C SER A 320 -10.77 1.72 -40.80
N ASP A 321 -10.79 2.30 -39.60
CA ASP A 321 -9.57 2.51 -38.81
C ASP A 321 -9.00 1.19 -38.30
N ASP A 322 -9.90 0.25 -37.97
CA ASP A 322 -9.54 -1.10 -37.55
C ASP A 322 -8.87 -1.91 -38.67
N PHE A 323 -9.34 -1.73 -39.91
CA PHE A 323 -8.72 -2.31 -41.10
C PHE A 323 -7.27 -1.84 -41.29
N PHE A 324 -7.03 -0.52 -41.34
CA PHE A 324 -5.67 0.01 -41.55
C PHE A 324 -4.73 -0.34 -40.40
N ARG A 325 -5.23 -0.36 -39.17
CA ARG A 325 -4.46 -0.81 -38.01
C ARG A 325 -4.07 -2.29 -38.14
N THR A 326 -5.01 -3.15 -38.47
CA THR A 326 -4.75 -4.59 -38.63
C THR A 326 -3.76 -4.85 -39.76
N MET A 327 -3.94 -4.20 -40.90
CA MET A 327 -3.00 -4.31 -42.01
C MET A 327 -1.63 -3.72 -41.69
N GLY A 328 -1.57 -2.63 -40.91
CA GLY A 328 -0.30 -2.04 -40.44
C GLY A 328 0.45 -2.98 -39.50
N GLU A 329 -0.25 -3.68 -38.63
CA GLU A 329 0.30 -4.75 -37.78
C GLU A 329 0.84 -5.92 -38.61
N GLN A 330 0.11 -6.35 -39.64
CA GLN A 330 0.60 -7.35 -40.59
C GLN A 330 1.83 -6.88 -41.37
N LEU A 331 1.91 -5.60 -41.76
CA LEU A 331 3.08 -5.07 -42.45
C LEU A 331 4.30 -5.08 -41.51
N ILE A 332 4.14 -4.66 -40.26
CA ILE A 332 5.21 -4.76 -39.25
C ILE A 332 5.62 -6.21 -39.04
N THR A 333 4.66 -7.14 -38.99
CA THR A 333 4.92 -8.58 -38.87
C THR A 333 5.75 -9.09 -40.06
N ALA A 334 5.42 -8.68 -41.30
CA ALA A 334 6.17 -9.02 -42.50
C ALA A 334 7.64 -8.55 -42.41
N ILE A 335 7.85 -7.29 -42.01
CA ILE A 335 9.21 -6.73 -41.88
C ILE A 335 10.00 -7.38 -40.75
N ILE A 336 9.38 -7.67 -39.60
CA ILE A 336 10.07 -8.40 -38.52
C ILE A 336 10.41 -9.83 -38.99
N ALA A 337 9.50 -10.50 -39.71
CA ALA A 337 9.74 -11.83 -40.26
C ALA A 337 10.89 -11.85 -41.25
N ASP A 338 10.97 -10.86 -42.13
CA ASP A 338 12.10 -10.66 -43.04
C ASP A 338 13.42 -10.41 -42.27
N VAL A 339 13.40 -9.56 -41.24
CA VAL A 339 14.59 -9.29 -40.42
C VAL A 339 15.04 -10.54 -39.64
N VAL A 340 14.13 -11.36 -39.14
CA VAL A 340 14.44 -12.49 -38.26
C VAL A 340 14.70 -13.79 -39.02
N LEU A 341 13.92 -14.05 -40.08
CA LEU A 341 13.89 -15.31 -40.84
C LEU A 341 14.42 -15.16 -42.28
N GLY A 342 14.75 -13.95 -42.72
CA GLY A 342 15.25 -13.69 -44.07
C GLY A 342 16.62 -14.33 -44.34
N ASP A 343 16.87 -14.58 -45.63
CA ASP A 343 18.05 -15.31 -46.10
C ASP A 343 19.35 -14.48 -46.10
N ASN A 344 19.24 -13.15 -46.06
CA ASN A 344 20.35 -12.19 -46.00
C ASN A 344 20.18 -11.25 -44.79
N PRO A 345 20.70 -11.64 -43.61
CA PRO A 345 20.67 -10.76 -42.45
C PRO A 345 21.67 -9.60 -42.66
N GLU A 346 21.18 -8.36 -42.80
CA GLU A 346 22.04 -7.16 -42.88
C GLU A 346 22.76 -6.93 -41.55
N ALA A 347 24.10 -6.91 -41.55
CA ALA A 347 24.91 -6.44 -40.42
C ALA A 347 25.23 -4.95 -40.60
N ASP A 348 24.73 -4.08 -39.74
CA ASP A 348 25.18 -2.68 -39.68
C ASP A 348 26.33 -2.54 -38.66
N GLU A 349 27.51 -2.13 -39.13
CA GLU A 349 28.57 -1.56 -38.28
C GLU A 349 28.17 -0.13 -37.91
N ASN A 350 27.94 0.14 -36.61
CA ASN A 350 27.66 1.50 -36.17
C ASN A 350 28.93 2.37 -36.26
N PRO A 351 28.81 3.70 -36.49
CA PRO A 351 29.94 4.63 -36.53
C PRO A 351 30.78 4.69 -35.23
N ASP A 352 30.27 4.15 -34.13
CA ASP A 352 30.92 4.08 -32.81
C ASP A 352 31.69 2.76 -32.58
N GLY A 353 31.76 1.87 -33.57
CA GLY A 353 32.46 0.59 -33.49
C GLY A 353 31.67 -0.52 -32.79
N THR A 354 30.38 -0.33 -32.50
CA THR A 354 29.51 -1.39 -31.99
C THR A 354 28.87 -2.17 -33.14
N THR A 355 28.97 -3.51 -33.10
CA THR A 355 28.28 -4.40 -34.05
C THR A 355 26.82 -4.53 -33.60
N THR A 356 25.88 -3.91 -34.31
CA THR A 356 24.46 -4.21 -34.12
C THR A 356 24.25 -5.65 -34.57
N ARG A 357 23.65 -6.52 -33.72
CA ARG A 357 23.23 -7.84 -34.21
C ARG A 357 22.32 -7.64 -35.42
N GLU A 358 22.48 -8.52 -36.41
CA GLU A 358 21.79 -8.51 -37.71
C GLU A 358 20.24 -8.57 -37.62
N ARG A 359 19.68 -8.74 -36.42
CA ARG A 359 18.24 -8.94 -36.15
C ARG A 359 17.78 -8.06 -35.00
N SER A 360 17.45 -6.80 -35.26
CA SER A 360 17.03 -5.84 -34.22
C SER A 360 15.89 -4.93 -34.69
N LEU A 361 15.21 -4.28 -33.74
CA LEU A 361 14.14 -3.33 -34.05
C LEU A 361 14.65 -2.08 -34.79
N ARG A 362 15.95 -1.77 -34.70
CA ARG A 362 16.59 -0.74 -35.55
C ARG A 362 16.52 -1.08 -37.02
N ILE A 363 16.83 -2.32 -37.39
CA ILE A 363 16.75 -2.77 -38.79
C ILE A 363 15.31 -2.78 -39.28
N VAL A 364 14.38 -3.23 -38.44
CA VAL A 364 12.93 -3.15 -38.72
C VAL A 364 12.52 -1.70 -39.01
N ARG A 365 12.98 -0.75 -38.20
CA ARG A 365 12.70 0.67 -38.41
C ARG A 365 13.36 1.21 -39.67
N LYS A 366 14.61 0.84 -39.96
CA LYS A 366 15.34 1.23 -41.18
C LYS A 366 14.53 0.85 -42.42
N ARG A 367 14.02 -0.39 -42.49
CA ARG A 367 13.17 -0.88 -43.60
C ARG A 367 11.84 -0.14 -43.68
N LEU A 368 11.13 0.05 -42.55
CA LEU A 368 9.86 0.78 -42.52
C LEU A 368 9.99 2.29 -42.78
N ALA A 369 11.19 2.85 -42.69
CA ALA A 369 11.45 4.27 -42.96
C ALA A 369 11.82 4.54 -44.43
N GLU A 370 12.00 3.51 -45.26
CA GLU A 370 12.27 3.67 -46.68
C GLU A 370 11.08 4.30 -47.41
N PRO A 371 11.31 4.99 -48.54
CA PRO A 371 10.23 5.53 -49.36
C PRO A 371 9.22 4.44 -49.74
N GLU A 372 7.93 4.79 -49.77
CA GLU A 372 6.83 3.85 -49.99
C GLU A 372 7.03 2.95 -51.23
N GLU A 373 7.39 3.56 -52.37
CA GLU A 373 7.65 2.83 -53.62
C GLU A 373 8.83 1.86 -53.49
N THR A 374 9.89 2.25 -52.77
CA THR A 374 11.05 1.40 -52.52
C THR A 374 10.69 0.22 -51.63
N LEU A 375 9.95 0.48 -50.54
CA LEU A 375 9.49 -0.58 -49.64
C LEU A 375 8.58 -1.57 -50.39
N LYS A 376 7.66 -1.05 -51.23
CA LYS A 376 6.77 -1.89 -52.02
C LYS A 376 7.54 -2.78 -52.99
N ALA A 377 8.50 -2.22 -53.74
CA ALA A 377 9.35 -2.99 -54.65
C ALA A 377 10.16 -4.06 -53.90
N LYS A 378 10.68 -3.74 -52.70
CA LYS A 378 11.39 -4.72 -51.86
C LYS A 378 10.49 -5.83 -51.34
N LEU A 379 9.23 -5.55 -51.01
CA LEU A 379 8.27 -6.59 -50.63
C LEU A 379 7.97 -7.53 -51.80
N GLU A 380 7.85 -7.00 -53.02
CA GLU A 380 7.69 -7.80 -54.24
C GLU A 380 8.91 -8.70 -54.48
N GLU A 381 10.12 -8.13 -54.39
CA GLU A 381 11.38 -8.87 -54.51
C GLU A 381 11.50 -9.96 -53.44
N LEU A 382 11.21 -9.62 -52.18
CA LEU A 382 11.25 -10.53 -51.04
C LEU A 382 10.30 -11.71 -51.25
N HIS A 383 9.09 -11.47 -51.73
CA HIS A 383 8.11 -12.52 -52.01
C HIS A 383 8.57 -13.48 -53.12
N GLU A 384 9.30 -13.00 -54.13
CA GLU A 384 9.84 -13.84 -55.20
C GLU A 384 11.06 -14.65 -54.74
N GLN A 385 11.97 -14.02 -54.00
CA GLN A 385 13.30 -14.55 -53.72
C GLN A 385 13.42 -15.32 -52.40
N THR A 386 12.60 -15.04 -51.38
CA THR A 386 12.81 -15.64 -50.05
C THR A 386 12.61 -17.16 -50.04
N SER A 387 13.42 -17.87 -49.27
CA SER A 387 13.24 -19.29 -49.01
C SER A 387 12.16 -19.58 -47.95
N SER A 388 11.84 -18.60 -47.10
CA SER A 388 10.88 -18.75 -46.00
C SER A 388 9.44 -18.72 -46.49
N ARG A 389 8.74 -19.85 -46.31
CA ARG A 389 7.31 -19.97 -46.64
C ARG A 389 6.48 -18.93 -45.87
N PHE A 390 6.75 -18.74 -44.58
CA PHE A 390 6.02 -17.80 -43.73
C PHE A 390 6.18 -16.36 -44.22
N VAL A 391 7.41 -15.94 -44.57
CA VAL A 391 7.65 -14.59 -45.11
C VAL A 391 6.85 -14.39 -46.41
N LYS A 392 6.83 -15.36 -47.33
CA LYS A 392 5.98 -15.29 -48.54
C LYS A 392 4.51 -15.11 -48.21
N GLU A 393 3.98 -15.90 -47.28
CA GLU A 393 2.56 -15.87 -46.91
C GLU A 393 2.15 -14.53 -46.26
N VAL A 394 3.01 -13.95 -45.42
CA VAL A 394 2.71 -12.67 -44.73
C VAL A 394 2.91 -11.47 -45.67
N VAL A 395 3.81 -11.54 -46.64
CA VAL A 395 4.06 -10.46 -47.61
C VAL A 395 3.04 -10.43 -48.75
N GLY A 396 2.55 -11.60 -49.18
CA GLY A 396 1.65 -11.75 -50.32
C GLY A 396 0.45 -10.78 -50.39
N PRO A 397 -0.27 -10.50 -49.28
CA PRO A 397 -1.38 -9.55 -49.26
C PRO A 397 -1.02 -8.11 -49.70
N PHE A 398 0.24 -7.69 -49.56
CA PHE A 398 0.67 -6.32 -49.87
C PHE A 398 1.02 -6.11 -51.35
N ILE A 399 1.39 -7.18 -52.06
CA ILE A 399 1.81 -7.12 -53.48
C ILE A 399 0.65 -6.66 -54.38
N ASN A 400 -0.52 -7.28 -54.19
CA ASN A 400 -1.70 -7.00 -54.99
C ASN A 400 -2.54 -5.83 -54.44
N MET A 401 -2.07 -5.15 -53.40
CA MET A 401 -2.80 -4.05 -52.78
C MET A 401 -2.76 -2.80 -53.66
N THR A 402 -3.90 -2.10 -53.78
CA THR A 402 -3.94 -0.85 -54.55
C THR A 402 -3.03 0.21 -53.90
N PRO A 403 -2.36 1.09 -54.68
CA PRO A 403 -1.43 2.08 -54.14
C PRO A 403 -2.05 2.90 -52.99
N GLN A 404 -3.26 3.43 -53.18
CA GLN A 404 -3.96 4.22 -52.17
C GLN A 404 -4.19 3.47 -50.84
N THR A 405 -4.47 2.16 -50.91
CA THR A 405 -4.68 1.36 -49.69
C THR A 405 -3.35 1.09 -49.02
N PHE A 406 -2.32 0.75 -49.80
CA PHE A 406 -0.97 0.52 -49.30
C PHE A 406 -0.41 1.76 -48.61
N SER A 407 -0.60 2.96 -49.18
CA SER A 407 -0.17 4.22 -48.55
C SER A 407 -0.78 4.41 -47.15
N GLY A 408 -2.06 4.06 -46.98
CA GLY A 408 -2.74 4.13 -45.67
C GLY A 408 -2.17 3.13 -44.65
N VAL A 409 -1.86 1.91 -45.11
CA VAL A 409 -1.22 0.86 -44.29
C VAL A 409 0.19 1.25 -43.90
N TYR A 410 1.00 1.69 -44.87
CA TYR A 410 2.36 2.18 -44.68
C TYR A 410 2.41 3.34 -43.69
N ALA A 411 1.56 4.35 -43.86
CA ALA A 411 1.48 5.49 -42.95
C ALA A 411 1.15 5.08 -41.51
N THR A 412 0.28 4.08 -41.34
CA THR A 412 -0.07 3.53 -40.01
C THR A 412 1.13 2.82 -39.38
N ALA A 413 1.78 1.91 -40.10
CA ALA A 413 2.94 1.18 -39.61
C ALA A 413 4.14 2.12 -39.30
N ALA A 414 4.40 3.09 -40.17
CA ALA A 414 5.46 4.07 -39.99
C ALA A 414 5.22 4.97 -38.77
N LYS A 415 3.96 5.34 -38.50
CA LYS A 415 3.57 6.14 -37.33
C LYS A 415 3.82 5.38 -36.03
N GLU A 416 3.32 4.15 -35.91
CA GLU A 416 3.42 3.35 -34.66
C GLU A 416 4.86 2.93 -34.34
N THR A 417 5.71 2.83 -35.37
CA THR A 417 7.15 2.54 -35.21
C THR A 417 8.04 3.78 -35.20
N HIS A 418 7.48 4.99 -35.36
CA HIS A 418 8.26 6.22 -35.50
C HIS A 418 9.21 6.48 -34.32
N TRP A 419 8.83 6.08 -33.12
CA TRP A 419 9.65 6.28 -31.92
C TRP A 419 11.00 5.52 -31.99
N LEU A 420 11.10 4.45 -32.80
CA LEU A 420 12.37 3.75 -33.06
C LEU A 420 13.35 4.60 -33.89
N SER A 421 12.92 5.72 -34.49
CA SER A 421 13.83 6.67 -35.11
C SER A 421 14.62 7.51 -34.11
N TYR A 422 14.18 7.58 -32.85
CA TYR A 422 14.96 8.23 -31.82
C TYR A 422 16.04 7.28 -31.31
N GLU A 423 17.29 7.67 -31.53
CA GLU A 423 18.49 6.88 -31.21
C GLU A 423 18.48 6.36 -29.77
N ASN A 424 18.06 7.22 -28.85
CA ASN A 424 18.02 6.90 -27.43
C ASN A 424 16.97 5.84 -27.06
N TYR A 425 15.83 5.78 -27.76
CA TYR A 425 14.82 4.74 -27.53
C TYR A 425 15.20 3.44 -28.22
N ALA A 426 15.70 3.53 -29.46
CA ALA A 426 16.11 2.37 -30.24
C ALA A 426 17.27 1.61 -29.57
N ALA A 427 18.22 2.31 -28.94
CA ALA A 427 19.35 1.69 -28.26
C ALA A 427 18.95 0.78 -27.09
N ILE A 428 17.90 1.14 -26.36
CA ILE A 428 17.41 0.36 -25.21
C ILE A 428 16.88 -1.01 -25.65
N VAL A 429 16.20 -1.06 -26.79
CA VAL A 429 15.49 -2.25 -27.30
C VAL A 429 16.21 -3.01 -28.41
N SER A 430 17.34 -2.49 -28.88
CA SER A 430 18.21 -3.09 -29.89
C SER A 430 19.66 -3.25 -29.43
N GLY A 431 19.91 -3.11 -28.12
CA GLY A 431 21.24 -3.19 -27.52
C GLY A 431 21.73 -4.62 -27.29
N ASN A 432 22.90 -4.77 -26.65
CA ASN A 432 23.54 -6.07 -26.40
C ASN A 432 24.16 -6.18 -25.00
N SER A 433 23.81 -5.30 -24.06
CA SER A 433 24.39 -5.24 -22.72
C SER A 433 24.01 -6.47 -21.86
N PHE A 434 22.86 -7.08 -22.14
CA PHE A 434 22.41 -8.34 -21.53
C PHE A 434 21.42 -9.05 -22.47
N LYS A 435 21.09 -10.32 -22.19
CA LYS A 435 20.10 -11.10 -22.94
C LYS A 435 18.76 -11.09 -22.23
N THR A 436 17.66 -11.24 -22.97
CA THR A 436 16.32 -11.35 -22.36
C THR A 436 16.25 -12.53 -21.39
N ASP A 437 16.95 -13.63 -21.67
CA ASP A 437 16.99 -14.84 -20.85
C ASP A 437 17.70 -14.65 -19.47
N ASP A 438 18.56 -13.64 -19.31
CA ASP A 438 19.26 -13.34 -18.04
C ASP A 438 18.27 -13.00 -16.90
N ILE A 439 17.04 -12.57 -17.21
CA ILE A 439 16.03 -12.26 -16.20
C ILE A 439 15.53 -13.51 -15.47
N ALA A 440 15.64 -14.67 -16.12
CA ALA A 440 15.17 -15.94 -15.61
C ALA A 440 16.21 -16.63 -14.69
N ASP A 441 17.34 -15.99 -14.41
CA ASP A 441 18.38 -16.54 -13.53
C ASP A 441 18.17 -16.14 -12.04
N ALA A 442 16.98 -15.66 -11.68
CA ALA A 442 16.53 -15.33 -10.31
C ALA A 442 17.31 -14.23 -9.56
N ARG A 443 18.39 -13.70 -10.13
CA ARG A 443 19.27 -12.70 -9.51
C ARG A 443 19.35 -11.39 -10.29
N SER A 444 18.33 -11.10 -11.09
CA SER A 444 18.35 -9.98 -12.02
C SER A 444 17.34 -8.91 -11.60
N THR A 445 17.77 -7.66 -11.53
CA THR A 445 16.90 -6.52 -11.29
C THR A 445 16.93 -5.59 -12.49
N VAL A 446 15.81 -5.42 -13.16
CA VAL A 446 15.68 -4.52 -14.31
C VAL A 446 14.77 -3.35 -13.95
N PHE A 447 15.30 -2.13 -13.99
CA PHE A 447 14.54 -0.90 -13.90
C PHE A 447 14.25 -0.38 -15.31
N ILE A 448 12.98 -0.14 -15.62
CA ILE A 448 12.49 0.46 -16.85
C ILE A 448 12.16 1.93 -16.53
N ASN A 449 13.18 2.78 -16.61
CA ASN A 449 13.12 4.20 -16.26
C ASN A 449 12.69 5.02 -17.48
N ILE A 450 11.42 4.91 -17.86
CA ILE A 450 10.84 5.67 -18.95
C ILE A 450 9.91 6.70 -18.32
N ASP A 451 10.23 7.99 -18.46
CA ASP A 451 9.42 9.04 -17.86
C ASP A 451 7.96 9.02 -18.35
N LEU A 452 7.07 9.62 -17.55
CA LEU A 452 5.64 9.62 -17.85
C LEU A 452 5.30 10.22 -19.23
N SER A 453 5.99 11.28 -19.66
CA SER A 453 5.72 11.93 -20.95
C SER A 453 6.11 11.04 -22.12
N THR A 454 7.21 10.31 -22.00
CA THR A 454 7.65 9.32 -22.97
C THR A 454 6.69 8.13 -23.01
N LEU A 455 6.20 7.65 -21.86
CA LEU A 455 5.20 6.58 -21.81
C LEU A 455 3.86 6.98 -22.42
N GLU A 456 3.43 8.24 -22.28
CA GLU A 456 2.19 8.75 -22.87
C GLU A 456 2.30 8.89 -24.39
N ASN A 457 3.43 9.38 -24.89
CA ASN A 457 3.65 9.60 -26.32
C ASN A 457 4.03 8.32 -27.07
N HIS A 458 4.78 7.43 -26.42
CA HIS A 458 5.40 6.24 -27.02
C HIS A 458 5.22 4.99 -26.13
N PRO A 459 3.97 4.57 -25.84
CA PRO A 459 3.71 3.43 -24.96
C PRO A 459 4.30 2.12 -25.50
N GLY A 460 4.47 2.01 -26.82
CA GLY A 460 5.08 0.86 -27.48
C GLY A 460 6.46 0.49 -26.91
N LEU A 461 7.26 1.48 -26.48
CA LEU A 461 8.59 1.25 -25.90
C LEU A 461 8.54 0.37 -24.65
N ALA A 462 7.67 0.70 -23.68
CA ALA A 462 7.54 -0.10 -22.47
C ALA A 462 6.85 -1.45 -22.73
N ARG A 463 5.89 -1.48 -23.66
CA ARG A 463 5.17 -2.71 -24.04
C ARG A 463 6.09 -3.77 -24.61
N VAL A 464 6.97 -3.39 -25.54
CA VAL A 464 7.89 -4.36 -26.15
C VAL A 464 8.90 -4.90 -25.14
N ILE A 465 9.36 -4.07 -24.20
CA ILE A 465 10.29 -4.49 -23.14
C ILE A 465 9.61 -5.48 -22.19
N ILE A 466 8.43 -5.12 -21.65
CA ILE A 466 7.69 -5.97 -20.70
C ILE A 466 7.21 -7.25 -21.38
N GLY A 467 6.73 -7.15 -22.62
CA GLY A 467 6.33 -8.29 -23.43
C GLY A 467 7.48 -9.27 -23.62
N ALA A 468 8.65 -8.80 -24.06
CA ALA A 468 9.84 -9.65 -24.22
C ALA A 468 10.23 -10.37 -22.93
N PHE A 469 10.25 -9.65 -21.80
CA PHE A 469 10.57 -10.26 -20.50
C PHE A 469 9.53 -11.27 -20.02
N LEU A 470 8.24 -11.00 -20.19
CA LEU A 470 7.20 -11.97 -19.85
C LEU A 470 7.34 -13.23 -20.72
N THR A 471 7.49 -13.06 -22.03
CA THR A 471 7.56 -14.19 -22.96
C THR A 471 8.83 -15.03 -22.75
N ALA A 472 9.99 -14.41 -22.50
CA ALA A 472 11.20 -15.17 -22.18
C ALA A 472 11.03 -16.08 -20.96
N ILE A 473 10.33 -15.62 -19.91
CA ILE A 473 10.03 -16.46 -18.74
C ILE A 473 9.01 -17.55 -19.08
N TYR A 474 8.01 -17.25 -19.91
CA TYR A 474 7.07 -18.26 -20.39
C TYR A 474 7.73 -19.38 -21.17
N ASN A 475 8.70 -19.04 -22.02
CA ASN A 475 9.41 -19.97 -22.88
C ASN A 475 10.26 -20.97 -22.08
N ARG A 476 10.68 -20.60 -20.87
CA ARG A 476 11.34 -21.53 -19.93
C ARG A 476 10.40 -22.56 -19.30
N ASN A 477 9.09 -22.50 -19.55
CA ASN A 477 8.10 -23.48 -19.12
C ASN A 477 8.11 -23.80 -17.61
N GLY A 478 8.44 -22.82 -16.76
CA GLY A 478 8.50 -22.98 -15.31
C GLY A 478 9.86 -23.46 -14.78
N GLU A 479 10.88 -23.59 -15.63
CA GLU A 479 12.28 -23.81 -15.23
C GLU A 479 12.89 -22.53 -14.66
N MET A 480 12.41 -22.17 -13.48
CA MET A 480 12.73 -20.94 -12.78
C MET A 480 13.23 -21.25 -11.38
N THR A 481 14.42 -20.77 -11.03
CA THR A 481 15.04 -20.99 -9.71
C THR A 481 14.29 -20.26 -8.59
N GLU A 482 13.82 -19.05 -8.85
CA GLU A 482 12.96 -18.25 -7.97
C GLU A 482 11.90 -17.53 -8.79
N ARG A 483 10.91 -16.91 -8.14
CA ARG A 483 9.88 -16.14 -8.83
C ARG A 483 10.42 -14.82 -9.38
N ALA A 484 9.90 -14.41 -10.53
CA ALA A 484 10.09 -13.08 -11.09
C ALA A 484 8.91 -12.16 -10.73
N LEU A 485 9.21 -11.03 -10.08
CA LEU A 485 8.24 -10.01 -9.72
C LEU A 485 8.23 -8.89 -10.76
N PHE A 486 7.11 -8.73 -11.45
CA PHE A 486 6.83 -7.58 -12.31
C PHE A 486 6.10 -6.54 -11.48
N LEU A 487 6.84 -5.53 -11.03
CA LEU A 487 6.32 -4.39 -10.31
C LEU A 487 6.05 -3.27 -11.31
N LEU A 488 4.78 -3.13 -11.68
CA LEU A 488 4.36 -2.17 -12.69
C LEU A 488 3.79 -0.93 -11.99
N ASP A 489 4.65 0.06 -11.73
CA ASP A 489 4.17 1.36 -11.25
C ASP A 489 3.42 2.07 -12.38
N GLU A 490 2.25 2.60 -12.06
CA GLU A 490 1.33 3.19 -13.03
C GLU A 490 0.99 2.28 -14.23
N ALA A 491 0.62 1.03 -13.96
CA ALA A 491 0.33 0.00 -14.96
C ALA A 491 -0.73 0.41 -16.03
N ALA A 492 -1.58 1.38 -15.73
CA ALA A 492 -2.55 1.93 -16.69
C ALA A 492 -1.89 2.50 -17.96
N ARG A 493 -0.63 2.96 -17.88
CA ARG A 493 0.10 3.55 -19.03
C ARG A 493 0.52 2.54 -20.08
N LEU A 494 0.60 1.27 -19.70
CA LEU A 494 0.84 0.19 -20.65
C LEU A 494 -0.39 -0.05 -21.53
N GLY A 495 -1.58 0.37 -21.11
CA GLY A 495 -2.82 0.04 -21.79
C GLY A 495 -3.08 -1.47 -21.80
N TYR A 496 -3.95 -1.88 -22.71
CA TYR A 496 -4.27 -3.29 -22.89
C TYR A 496 -3.10 -4.04 -23.53
N MET A 497 -2.74 -5.18 -22.93
CA MET A 497 -1.75 -6.14 -23.44
C MET A 497 -2.23 -7.55 -23.12
N ARG A 498 -2.44 -8.37 -24.15
CA ARG A 498 -2.87 -9.77 -24.03
C ARG A 498 -1.93 -10.59 -23.15
N ILE A 499 -0.61 -10.40 -23.29
CA ILE A 499 0.41 -11.13 -22.51
C ILE A 499 0.29 -10.87 -20.99
N ILE A 500 -0.17 -9.68 -20.58
CA ILE A 500 -0.41 -9.36 -19.16
C ILE A 500 -1.66 -10.09 -18.64
N GLU A 501 -2.69 -10.27 -19.47
CA GLU A 501 -3.84 -11.12 -19.11
C GLU A 501 -3.48 -12.60 -19.06
N THR A 502 -2.65 -13.07 -19.98
CA THR A 502 -2.08 -14.43 -19.92
C THR A 502 -1.26 -14.63 -18.64
N ALA A 503 -0.47 -13.61 -18.26
CA ALA A 503 0.28 -13.58 -17.00
C ALA A 503 -0.63 -13.63 -15.77
N ARG A 504 -1.76 -12.93 -15.78
CA ARG A 504 -2.78 -13.01 -14.72
C ARG A 504 -3.31 -14.43 -14.53
N ASP A 505 -3.63 -15.11 -15.63
CA ASP A 505 -4.37 -16.38 -15.59
C ASP A 505 -3.45 -17.59 -15.38
N ALA A 506 -2.27 -17.60 -16.02
CA ALA A 506 -1.37 -18.74 -16.04
C ALA A 506 0.03 -18.46 -15.46
N GLY A 507 0.41 -17.18 -15.28
CA GLY A 507 1.78 -16.78 -14.91
C GLY A 507 2.29 -17.41 -13.61
N ARG A 508 1.38 -17.75 -12.67
CA ARG A 508 1.74 -18.44 -11.43
C ARG A 508 2.60 -19.68 -11.65
N LYS A 509 2.24 -20.52 -12.62
CA LYS A 509 2.90 -21.80 -12.94
C LYS A 509 4.32 -21.58 -13.47
N TYR A 510 4.55 -20.46 -14.16
CA TYR A 510 5.83 -20.09 -14.77
C TYR A 510 6.72 -19.28 -13.82
N GLY A 511 6.35 -19.14 -12.55
CA GLY A 511 7.12 -18.34 -11.59
C GLY A 511 6.91 -16.83 -11.72
N ILE A 512 5.93 -16.37 -12.50
CA ILE A 512 5.63 -14.94 -12.66
C ILE A 512 4.71 -14.47 -11.52
N THR A 513 5.01 -13.29 -10.98
CA THR A 513 4.15 -12.57 -10.07
C THR A 513 4.00 -11.13 -10.53
N LEU A 514 2.76 -10.71 -10.80
CA LEU A 514 2.42 -9.32 -11.10
C LEU A 514 2.06 -8.55 -9.83
N LEU A 515 2.67 -7.38 -9.64
CA LEU A 515 2.25 -6.37 -8.68
C LEU A 515 1.96 -5.07 -9.44
N MET A 516 0.68 -4.79 -9.67
CA MET A 516 0.26 -3.65 -10.49
C MET A 516 -0.33 -2.53 -9.65
N LEU A 517 0.16 -1.31 -9.87
CA LEU A 517 -0.25 -0.13 -9.13
C LEU A 517 -1.07 0.81 -10.02
N PHE A 518 -2.20 1.28 -9.51
CA PHE A 518 -3.17 2.16 -10.19
C PHE A 518 -3.51 3.37 -9.31
N GLN A 519 -3.76 4.56 -9.90
CA GLN A 519 -4.18 5.71 -9.07
C GLN A 519 -5.65 5.60 -8.66
N SER A 520 -6.46 5.05 -9.56
CA SER A 520 -7.87 4.84 -9.32
C SER A 520 -8.38 3.58 -10.01
N LEU A 521 -9.53 3.10 -9.58
CA LEU A 521 -10.24 2.03 -10.26
C LEU A 521 -10.71 2.46 -11.65
N GLY A 522 -11.01 3.75 -11.84
CA GLY A 522 -11.40 4.31 -13.13
C GLY A 522 -10.31 4.16 -14.19
N GLN A 523 -9.06 4.48 -13.85
CA GLN A 523 -7.90 4.32 -14.77
C GLN A 523 -7.71 2.88 -15.21
N MET A 524 -7.86 1.93 -14.30
CA MET A 524 -7.76 0.51 -14.65
C MET A 524 -8.86 0.09 -15.62
N ARG A 525 -10.10 0.54 -15.39
CA ARG A 525 -11.23 0.26 -16.29
C ARG A 525 -11.00 0.86 -17.67
N GLU A 526 -10.43 2.05 -17.76
CA GLU A 526 -10.10 2.68 -19.04
C GLU A 526 -9.00 1.92 -19.78
N ALA A 527 -7.91 1.56 -19.10
CA ALA A 527 -6.77 0.87 -19.70
C ALA A 527 -7.09 -0.55 -20.18
N PHE A 528 -7.92 -1.31 -19.44
CA PHE A 528 -8.14 -2.74 -19.68
C PHE A 528 -9.53 -3.10 -20.25
N GLY A 529 -10.31 -2.14 -20.75
CA GLY A 529 -11.52 -2.44 -21.53
C GLY A 529 -12.84 -2.50 -20.75
N GLY A 530 -12.91 -1.83 -19.60
CA GLY A 530 -14.15 -1.56 -18.87
C GLY A 530 -14.36 -2.44 -17.63
N ARG A 531 -15.61 -2.45 -17.13
CA ARG A 531 -15.97 -3.09 -15.85
C ARG A 531 -15.76 -4.61 -15.88
N ASP A 532 -16.17 -5.30 -16.95
CA ASP A 532 -16.12 -6.77 -17.02
C ASP A 532 -14.70 -7.31 -17.03
N ALA A 533 -13.79 -6.67 -17.78
CA ALA A 533 -12.38 -7.02 -17.79
C ALA A 533 -11.72 -6.77 -16.43
N THR A 534 -12.08 -5.65 -15.78
CA THR A 534 -11.56 -5.31 -14.44
C THR A 534 -12.02 -6.31 -13.37
N SER A 535 -13.23 -6.87 -13.49
CA SER A 535 -13.71 -7.91 -12.57
C SER A 535 -12.82 -9.17 -12.57
N LYS A 536 -12.37 -9.62 -13.76
CA LYS A 536 -11.44 -10.76 -13.88
C LYS A 536 -10.14 -10.53 -13.12
N TRP A 537 -9.64 -9.31 -13.11
CA TRP A 537 -8.46 -8.93 -12.33
C TRP A 537 -8.69 -9.04 -10.82
N PHE A 538 -9.85 -8.60 -10.33
CA PHE A 538 -10.19 -8.74 -8.91
C PHE A 538 -10.41 -10.18 -8.47
N GLU A 539 -10.92 -11.03 -9.35
CA GLU A 539 -11.11 -12.46 -9.11
C GLU A 539 -9.78 -13.21 -9.10
N SER A 540 -8.86 -12.80 -9.96
CA SER A 540 -7.56 -13.44 -10.09
C SER A 540 -6.57 -12.95 -9.02
N ALA A 541 -6.62 -11.69 -8.59
CA ALA A 541 -5.65 -11.15 -7.63
C ALA A 541 -5.70 -11.86 -6.26
N SER A 542 -4.54 -12.22 -5.73
CA SER A 542 -4.43 -12.86 -4.40
C SER A 542 -4.74 -11.89 -3.28
N TRP A 543 -4.38 -10.62 -3.48
CA TRP A 543 -4.71 -9.53 -2.58
C TRP A 543 -4.89 -8.22 -3.35
N VAL A 544 -5.74 -7.36 -2.79
CA VAL A 544 -6.06 -6.06 -3.37
C VAL A 544 -6.00 -5.02 -2.26
N SER A 545 -5.16 -4.00 -2.42
CA SER A 545 -5.04 -2.89 -1.47
C SER A 545 -5.71 -1.62 -1.99
N PHE A 546 -6.43 -0.93 -1.11
CA PHE A 546 -7.03 0.37 -1.33
C PHE A 546 -6.53 1.37 -0.29
N SER A 547 -6.09 2.54 -0.74
CA SER A 547 -5.65 3.64 0.13
C SER A 547 -5.92 5.00 -0.52
N ALA A 548 -6.03 6.07 0.28
CA ALA A 548 -6.24 7.43 -0.21
C ALA A 548 -7.34 7.53 -1.29
N ILE A 549 -8.50 6.92 -1.02
CA ILE A 549 -9.62 6.84 -1.97
C ILE A 549 -10.49 8.08 -1.84
N ASN A 550 -10.59 8.87 -2.91
CA ASN A 550 -11.45 10.05 -2.95
C ASN A 550 -12.73 9.84 -3.77
N ASP A 551 -12.74 8.84 -4.67
CA ASP A 551 -13.87 8.56 -5.54
C ASP A 551 -15.02 7.87 -4.77
N PRO A 552 -16.24 8.46 -4.74
CA PRO A 552 -17.39 7.87 -4.06
C PRO A 552 -17.79 6.49 -4.59
N GLU A 553 -17.65 6.23 -5.89
CA GLU A 553 -18.01 4.92 -6.47
C GLU A 553 -17.07 3.83 -5.94
N THR A 554 -15.76 4.10 -5.92
CA THR A 554 -14.75 3.21 -5.35
C THR A 554 -14.97 3.00 -3.86
N ALA A 555 -15.35 4.05 -3.11
CA ALA A 555 -15.67 3.95 -1.68
C ALA A 555 -16.90 3.05 -1.41
N ASP A 556 -17.96 3.16 -2.22
CA ASP A 556 -19.13 2.28 -2.15
C ASP A 556 -18.76 0.83 -2.49
N TYR A 557 -17.94 0.63 -3.52
CA TYR A 557 -17.41 -0.69 -3.88
C TYR A 557 -16.63 -1.33 -2.71
N ILE A 558 -15.71 -0.58 -2.07
CA ILE A 558 -14.93 -1.07 -0.93
C ILE A 558 -15.85 -1.41 0.26
N SER A 559 -16.81 -0.53 0.58
CA SER A 559 -17.80 -0.75 1.64
C SER A 559 -18.58 -2.05 1.41
N LYS A 560 -19.08 -2.27 0.19
CA LYS A 560 -19.79 -3.51 -0.19
C LYS A 560 -18.89 -4.74 -0.10
N ARG A 561 -17.66 -4.67 -0.58
CA ARG A 561 -16.68 -5.78 -0.52
C ARG A 561 -16.25 -6.13 0.92
N CYS A 562 -16.26 -5.15 1.83
CA CYS A 562 -16.01 -5.40 3.25
C CYS A 562 -17.18 -6.09 3.98
N GLY A 563 -18.37 -6.11 3.36
CA GLY A 563 -19.57 -6.75 3.88
C GLY A 563 -20.29 -5.95 4.97
N THR A 564 -21.37 -6.54 5.49
CA THR A 564 -22.20 -5.94 6.55
C THR A 564 -22.05 -6.70 7.87
N THR A 565 -22.25 -5.96 8.96
CA THR A 565 -22.23 -6.45 10.34
C THR A 565 -23.51 -6.06 11.05
N THR A 566 -23.93 -6.90 12.00
CA THR A 566 -25.02 -6.58 12.92
C THR A 566 -24.50 -5.72 14.06
N VAL A 567 -25.17 -4.59 14.31
CA VAL A 567 -24.87 -3.69 15.43
C VAL A 567 -26.05 -3.61 16.40
N GLU A 568 -25.74 -3.49 17.69
CA GLU A 568 -26.72 -3.21 18.73
C GLU A 568 -26.85 -1.70 18.91
N VAL A 569 -28.03 -1.17 18.61
CA VAL A 569 -28.39 0.23 18.75
C VAL A 569 -29.28 0.37 19.98
N GLY A 570 -28.76 1.04 21.01
CA GLY A 570 -29.52 1.35 22.20
C GLY A 570 -30.34 2.62 22.00
N GLN A 571 -31.66 2.50 22.09
CA GLN A 571 -32.54 3.65 22.25
C GLN A 571 -32.80 3.88 23.75
N VAL A 572 -32.50 5.09 24.20
CA VAL A 572 -32.80 5.53 25.57
C VAL A 572 -33.94 6.53 25.48
N SER A 573 -35.15 6.10 25.80
CA SER A 573 -36.26 7.01 26.01
C SER A 573 -36.23 7.52 27.45
N ARG A 574 -36.27 8.83 27.61
CA ARG A 574 -36.44 9.50 28.91
C ARG A 574 -37.76 10.23 28.86
N THR A 575 -38.70 9.79 29.70
CA THR A 575 -39.94 10.51 29.97
C THR A 575 -39.82 11.15 31.33
N SER A 576 -39.90 12.48 31.36
CA SER A 576 -39.95 13.27 32.59
C SER A 576 -41.40 13.67 32.86
N ARG A 577 -41.93 13.29 34.01
CA ARG A 577 -43.20 13.81 34.55
C ARG A 577 -42.93 14.42 35.92
N ASP A 578 -43.81 15.31 36.38
CA ASP A 578 -43.67 16.11 37.61
C ASP A 578 -43.47 15.32 38.92
N MET A 579 -43.63 13.99 38.90
CA MET A 579 -43.45 13.10 40.07
C MET A 579 -42.43 11.96 39.86
N GLY A 580 -41.55 12.07 38.85
CA GLY A 580 -40.40 11.16 38.71
C GLY A 580 -39.96 10.92 37.26
N SER A 581 -38.67 10.64 37.07
CA SER A 581 -38.11 10.27 35.77
C SER A 581 -38.05 8.75 35.61
N SER A 582 -38.68 8.20 34.57
CA SER A 582 -38.47 6.81 34.16
C SER A 582 -37.49 6.77 32.98
N ARG A 583 -36.54 5.82 33.02
CA ARG A 583 -35.56 5.60 31.96
C ARG A 583 -35.70 4.19 31.41
N THR A 584 -36.33 4.06 30.25
CA THR A 584 -36.40 2.80 29.52
C THR A 584 -35.22 2.72 28.55
N ARG A 585 -34.52 1.58 28.55
CA ARG A 585 -33.48 1.26 27.56
C ARG A 585 -33.97 0.10 26.70
N SER A 586 -34.24 0.35 25.43
CA SER A 586 -34.49 -0.69 24.44
C SER A 586 -33.24 -0.90 23.59
N MET A 587 -32.92 -2.15 23.27
CA MET A 587 -31.82 -2.51 22.38
C MET A 587 -32.41 -3.07 21.09
N GLN A 588 -32.06 -2.48 19.95
CA GLN A 588 -32.48 -2.95 18.64
C GLN A 588 -31.26 -3.41 17.84
N LEU A 589 -31.42 -4.54 17.13
CA LEU A 589 -30.42 -5.00 16.19
C LEU A 589 -30.62 -4.28 14.85
N SER A 590 -29.54 -3.78 14.27
CA SER A 590 -29.56 -3.06 13.00
C SER A 590 -28.42 -3.52 12.10
N GLN A 591 -28.64 -3.51 10.78
CA GLN A 591 -27.62 -3.77 9.79
C GLN A 591 -26.75 -2.53 9.58
N ARG A 592 -25.43 -2.69 9.59
CA ARG A 592 -24.48 -1.64 9.24
C ARG A 592 -23.36 -2.20 8.37
N PRO A 593 -22.93 -1.53 7.29
CA PRO A 593 -21.68 -1.85 6.61
C PRO A 593 -20.49 -1.93 7.59
N LEU A 594 -19.52 -2.81 7.33
CA LEU A 594 -18.32 -2.93 8.17
C LEU A 594 -17.56 -1.60 8.25
N ILE A 595 -17.54 -0.86 7.15
CA ILE A 595 -17.09 0.51 7.00
C ILE A 595 -18.07 1.24 6.07
N LEU A 596 -18.48 2.45 6.41
CA LEU A 596 -19.36 3.26 5.57
C LEU A 596 -18.55 3.90 4.43
N PRO A 597 -19.14 4.21 3.26
CA PRO A 597 -18.40 4.83 2.16
C PRO A 597 -17.69 6.13 2.55
N HIS A 598 -18.32 7.00 3.36
CA HIS A 598 -17.67 8.22 3.85
C HIS A 598 -16.54 7.93 4.86
N GLU A 599 -16.58 6.82 5.59
CA GLU A 599 -15.48 6.41 6.47
C GLU A 599 -14.27 5.94 5.66
N VAL A 600 -14.47 5.43 4.43
CA VAL A 600 -13.40 5.07 3.49
C VAL A 600 -12.72 6.32 2.97
N THR A 601 -13.48 7.35 2.56
CA THR A 601 -12.91 8.60 2.03
C THR A 601 -12.22 9.46 3.10
N GLN A 602 -12.60 9.28 4.37
CA GLN A 602 -11.97 9.96 5.51
C GLN A 602 -10.83 9.16 6.17
N MET A 603 -10.42 8.03 5.58
CA MET A 603 -9.28 7.28 6.08
C MET A 603 -8.00 8.13 6.06
N ARG A 604 -7.12 7.88 7.02
CA ARG A 604 -5.79 8.51 7.02
C ARG A 604 -4.98 8.07 5.80
N ALA A 605 -4.14 8.96 5.27
CA ALA A 605 -3.29 8.67 4.11
C ALA A 605 -2.26 7.56 4.34
N ASP A 606 -1.87 7.28 5.60
CA ASP A 606 -0.98 6.18 5.99
C ASP A 606 -1.73 4.88 6.35
N GLU A 607 -3.01 4.80 6.01
CA GLU A 607 -3.89 3.66 6.25
C GLU A 607 -4.35 3.03 4.92
N GLN A 608 -4.65 1.73 4.96
CA GLN A 608 -5.18 1.00 3.81
C GLN A 608 -6.14 -0.11 4.23
N ILE A 609 -6.97 -0.53 3.27
CA ILE A 609 -7.80 -1.73 3.35
C ILE A 609 -7.26 -2.74 2.35
N VAL A 610 -6.91 -3.93 2.83
CA VAL A 610 -6.44 -5.06 2.04
C VAL A 610 -7.52 -6.14 2.03
N LEU A 611 -7.94 -6.53 0.85
CA LEU A 611 -8.90 -7.60 0.61
C LEU A 611 -8.14 -8.84 0.10
N THR A 612 -8.50 -10.01 0.62
CA THR A 612 -7.97 -11.30 0.17
C THR A 612 -9.12 -12.30 0.05
N SER A 613 -9.00 -13.26 -0.85
CA SER A 613 -10.04 -14.28 -1.00
C SER A 613 -10.13 -15.19 0.22
N GLY A 614 -11.35 -15.52 0.65
CA GLY A 614 -11.61 -16.44 1.75
C GLY A 614 -11.29 -15.93 3.17
N ASN A 615 -10.85 -14.68 3.33
CA ASN A 615 -10.51 -14.12 4.64
C ASN A 615 -11.22 -12.78 4.91
N PRO A 616 -11.41 -12.39 6.18
CA PRO A 616 -11.97 -11.08 6.51
C PRO A 616 -11.08 -9.93 5.97
N PRO A 617 -11.64 -8.75 5.64
CA PRO A 617 -10.85 -7.61 5.19
C PRO A 617 -9.85 -7.17 6.26
N LEU A 618 -8.64 -6.82 5.83
CA LEU A 618 -7.58 -6.31 6.69
C LEU A 618 -7.55 -4.78 6.60
N ARG A 619 -7.65 -4.09 7.74
CA ARG A 619 -7.39 -2.64 7.85
C ARG A 619 -6.07 -2.46 8.58
N CYS A 620 -5.07 -1.92 7.90
CA CYS A 620 -3.71 -1.85 8.43
C CYS A 620 -2.98 -0.57 8.01
N GLY A 621 -1.84 -0.30 8.65
CA GLY A 621 -0.97 0.80 8.27
C GLY A 621 -0.17 0.49 7.00
N ARG A 622 0.26 1.54 6.31
CA ARG A 622 1.16 1.45 5.15
C ARG A 622 2.62 1.42 5.62
N ALA A 623 3.45 0.64 4.93
CA ALA A 623 4.86 0.46 5.25
C ALA A 623 5.75 1.56 4.66
N VAL A 624 5.51 2.82 5.07
CA VAL A 624 6.23 3.98 4.50
C VAL A 624 7.72 3.94 4.90
N TYR A 625 8.62 3.79 3.92
CA TYR A 625 10.03 3.44 4.17
C TYR A 625 10.76 4.42 5.10
N PHE A 626 10.52 5.73 4.97
CA PHE A 626 11.22 6.76 5.77
C PHE A 626 10.79 6.78 7.25
N ARG A 627 9.71 6.07 7.61
CA ARG A 627 9.33 5.84 9.01
C ARG A 627 10.13 4.71 9.66
N ARG A 628 10.88 3.93 8.85
CA ARG A 628 11.56 2.69 9.23
C ARG A 628 13.07 2.90 9.21
N PRO A 629 13.74 2.99 10.39
CA PRO A 629 15.18 3.21 10.44
C PRO A 629 15.99 2.16 9.66
N GLU A 630 15.52 0.91 9.62
CA GLU A 630 16.16 -0.17 8.89
C GLU A 630 16.12 0.00 7.37
N MET A 631 15.05 0.59 6.82
CA MET A 631 14.95 0.88 5.38
C MET A 631 15.66 2.20 5.04
N LEU A 632 15.47 3.22 5.88
CA LEU A 632 16.07 4.54 5.67
C LEU A 632 17.61 4.49 5.56
N ARG A 633 18.27 3.58 6.29
CA ARG A 633 19.74 3.41 6.25
C ARG A 633 20.27 2.82 4.95
N VAL A 634 19.44 2.09 4.20
CA VAL A 634 19.87 1.37 2.98
C VAL A 634 19.34 2.00 1.70
N VAL A 635 18.39 2.93 1.82
CA VAL A 635 17.86 3.70 0.70
C VAL A 635 18.85 4.80 0.33
N GLY A 636 19.17 4.89 -0.96
CA GLY A 636 20.04 5.92 -1.54
C GLY A 636 19.39 7.32 -1.57
N GLN A 637 20.04 8.25 -2.28
CA GLN A 637 19.54 9.61 -2.45
C GLN A 637 18.12 9.62 -3.02
N ASN A 638 17.25 10.48 -2.49
CA ASN A 638 15.85 10.57 -2.91
C ASN A 638 15.26 11.98 -2.72
N SER A 639 14.20 12.26 -3.47
CA SER A 639 13.36 13.48 -3.39
C SER A 639 12.21 13.34 -2.38
N PHE A 640 11.84 12.11 -2.01
CA PHE A 640 10.68 11.78 -1.18
C PHE A 640 10.87 12.01 0.32
N GLN A 641 12.11 12.14 0.79
CA GLN A 641 12.40 12.40 2.18
C GLN A 641 12.04 13.85 2.54
N PRO A 642 11.32 14.09 3.64
CA PRO A 642 11.20 15.43 4.20
C PRO A 642 12.60 16.01 4.43
N LYS A 643 12.95 17.12 3.76
CA LYS A 643 14.16 17.88 4.09
C LYS A 643 14.05 18.29 5.56
N GLU A 644 15.09 17.99 6.34
CA GLU A 644 15.14 18.30 7.79
C GLU A 644 15.03 19.80 8.09
#